data_AF-A0A942ND36-F1
#
_entry.id   AF-A0A942ND36-F1
#
_cell.length_a   1.000
_cell.length_b   1.000
_cell.length_c   1.000
_cell.angle_alpha   90.00
_cell.angle_beta   90.00
_cell.angle_gamma   90.00
#
_symmetry.space_group_name_H-M   'P 1'
#
loop_
_entity.id
_entity.type
_entity.pdbx_description
1 polymer ?
#
loop_
_entity_poly.entity_id
_entity_poly.type
_entity_poly.pdbx_seq_one_letter_code
_entity_poly.pdbx_strand_id
1 'polypeptide(L)'
;MRFFTLLTFSCLLTFVSNAQLLSWAPDFIKETSTPVEITCDATLGNMGIKDFTPTTGIYVHIGVITTSSTSSSDWRGAPFTWGTTNAAANATYLGNNKWKFTITGGLRTFFNITNPTEKILRIAILFRNGTGSQVLRNSDGGDMYVPVYENDLYTRIDNPFRKPTYILGTETITKNVNDNVAITAKASAASTMKLYFNGNIVANSAAVTTISANPQITVAGSQTIIAEANNGVSTVYDTVKFYVASPVTIAPLPPGVVEGINYETDPTVATLVLYAPNKTNITVIGDFNNWTELSNYQMNRTADGKYFWLKLTGLTAGVEYAYQYVIDGSLKVADYNCEKVLDPWNDQYILPTTYPNLKPYPVNKTTGIVSVLQTNQTPFNWQYTLNRPNKKNLVIYEMLLRDFLVNHDFNTLKDSLNYLKKLGVNTIELMPVTEFEGNKSWGYNPAYFFAPDKYYGTENSLKQFIDECHKNGIAVVLDMVLNHAFGSSPMVQMYWDAAAGKPATNSPWFNPDAKHPFNVGYDFNHESQATKDFVDRVVTHWLTKYKIDGFRWDLSKGFTQTNSGSDVGLWSNYDGSRVAIWKRIYDKMQAISPNSYCILEHFATNSEETELSNYGMLLWGNANHSFNQASMGYSTDSDFGNSLSTSRSWNNAHLIGYAESHDEERLNYKNISFGNVNGGYNIKDTNTALRRQEMVAAFVSGMPGPKMIWQFGELGYDYSINYCTNGTINNNCRLDDKPIKWDYYQNVNRKKIFDVYSKLNALRNFPTYSSAFTVNSVTASLSPSIKQLHFGDANLKVVIVGNFGVSATGTSVTFPNTGTWYDYLNNTTINVTNTAHGMFLAPGDYFVYTDKNANAVILNAGPVPTPITPIRVTDLQLTVGPNPIRASATINYDLPVSGMVKLSMVDINGKVMANLFSGFKSRGKQQFQFNTSNINARIPLNGLYLIQVEVNGFKQTAKVIIAN
;
A
#
# COMPACT_ATOMS: atom_id res chain seq x y z
N MET A 1 77.72 -29.50 -43.71
CA MET A 1 76.40 -30.16 -43.65
C MET A 1 75.80 -29.86 -42.27
N ARG A 2 74.52 -29.47 -42.22
CA ARG A 2 73.69 -29.02 -41.07
C ARG A 2 73.54 -27.50 -40.94
N PHE A 3 72.34 -27.07 -41.35
CA PHE A 3 71.75 -25.73 -41.29
C PHE A 3 71.33 -25.38 -39.85
N PHE A 4 71.47 -24.10 -39.50
CA PHE A 4 70.85 -23.46 -38.34
C PHE A 4 69.39 -23.12 -38.68
N THR A 5 68.44 -23.47 -37.80
CA THR A 5 67.06 -22.97 -37.85
C THR A 5 66.73 -22.33 -36.51
N LEU A 6 66.56 -21.01 -36.52
CA LEU A 6 66.00 -20.20 -35.42
C LEU A 6 64.48 -20.41 -35.43
N LEU A 7 63.88 -20.89 -34.32
CA LEU A 7 62.42 -21.00 -34.18
C LEU A 7 61.92 -19.86 -33.29
N THR A 8 61.29 -18.87 -33.90
CA THR A 8 60.51 -17.81 -33.23
C THR A 8 59.21 -18.40 -32.67
N PHE A 9 59.05 -18.37 -31.35
CA PHE A 9 57.82 -18.75 -30.67
C PHE A 9 56.85 -17.56 -30.69
N SER A 10 55.83 -17.60 -31.55
CA SER A 10 54.71 -16.64 -31.52
C SER A 10 53.69 -17.10 -30.48
N CYS A 11 53.52 -16.33 -29.40
CA CYS A 11 52.38 -16.47 -28.49
C CYS A 11 51.09 -16.05 -29.23
N LEU A 12 50.23 -17.01 -29.55
CA LEU A 12 48.84 -16.74 -29.90
C LEU A 12 48.07 -16.31 -28.64
N LEU A 13 47.86 -15.01 -28.48
CA LEU A 13 46.81 -14.46 -27.62
C LEU A 13 45.46 -14.80 -28.26
N THR A 14 44.72 -15.74 -27.66
CA THR A 14 43.31 -15.97 -27.97
C THR A 14 42.52 -14.76 -27.44
N PHE A 15 42.11 -13.87 -28.34
CA PHE A 15 41.14 -12.82 -28.04
C PHE A 15 39.78 -13.47 -27.83
N VAL A 16 39.38 -13.65 -26.56
CA VAL A 16 37.98 -13.90 -26.22
C VAL A 16 37.23 -12.61 -26.55
N SER A 17 36.38 -12.62 -27.58
CA SER A 17 35.48 -11.50 -27.85
C SER A 17 34.43 -11.45 -26.74
N ASN A 18 34.53 -10.50 -25.83
CA ASN A 18 33.50 -10.31 -24.81
C ASN A 18 32.21 -9.79 -25.46
N ALA A 19 31.05 -10.32 -25.06
CA ALA A 19 29.74 -9.96 -25.62
C ALA A 19 29.25 -8.61 -25.07
N GLN A 20 28.63 -7.80 -25.93
CA GLN A 20 28.00 -6.51 -25.59
C GLN A 20 26.52 -6.55 -25.96
N LEU A 21 25.66 -5.88 -25.17
CA LEU A 21 24.23 -5.76 -25.53
C LEU A 21 24.06 -5.06 -26.89
N LEU A 22 24.80 -3.97 -27.12
CA LEU A 22 24.93 -3.32 -28.42
C LEU A 22 26.41 -3.16 -28.78
N SER A 23 26.72 -3.46 -30.03
CA SER A 23 28.00 -3.14 -30.68
C SER A 23 27.72 -2.44 -32.01
N TRP A 24 28.63 -1.59 -32.49
CA TRP A 24 28.39 -0.82 -33.71
C TRP A 24 29.68 -0.50 -34.49
N ALA A 25 29.49 -0.20 -35.77
CA ALA A 25 30.54 0.27 -36.67
C ALA A 25 30.04 1.47 -37.51
N PRO A 26 30.85 2.51 -37.76
CA PRO A 26 32.21 2.71 -37.25
C PRO A 26 32.23 2.98 -35.73
N ASP A 27 33.39 2.81 -35.08
CA ASP A 27 33.52 2.92 -33.61
C ASP A 27 33.04 4.26 -33.04
N PHE A 28 33.24 5.34 -33.80
CA PHE A 28 32.75 6.69 -33.50
C PHE A 28 31.83 7.12 -34.65
N ILE A 29 30.54 6.84 -34.49
CA ILE A 29 29.50 7.21 -35.46
C ILE A 29 29.39 8.74 -35.53
N LYS A 30 29.39 9.29 -36.73
CA LYS A 30 29.11 10.70 -37.04
C LYS A 30 27.83 10.79 -37.85
N GLU A 31 27.25 11.98 -37.95
CA GLU A 31 26.06 12.19 -38.81
C GLU A 31 26.30 11.81 -40.29
N THR A 32 27.56 11.94 -40.74
CA THR A 32 28.01 11.59 -42.09
C THR A 32 28.44 10.12 -42.25
N SER A 33 28.46 9.33 -41.17
CA SER A 33 28.85 7.93 -41.24
C SER A 33 27.89 7.14 -42.13
N THR A 34 28.46 6.40 -43.08
CA THR A 34 27.72 5.48 -43.95
C THR A 34 28.66 4.37 -44.44
N PRO A 35 28.30 3.09 -44.28
CA PRO A 35 27.17 2.58 -43.50
C PRO A 35 27.37 2.76 -41.98
N VAL A 36 26.27 2.74 -41.22
CA VAL A 36 26.27 2.57 -39.76
C VAL A 36 25.64 1.23 -39.44
N GLU A 37 26.41 0.32 -38.85
CA GLU A 37 25.95 -1.02 -38.46
C GLU A 37 25.75 -1.07 -36.95
N ILE A 38 24.61 -1.57 -36.49
CA ILE A 38 24.31 -1.77 -35.07
C ILE A 38 23.90 -3.23 -34.88
N THR A 39 24.63 -3.95 -34.03
CA THR A 39 24.38 -5.36 -33.71
C THR A 39 23.97 -5.49 -32.25
N CYS A 40 22.88 -6.21 -31.99
CA CYS A 40 22.49 -6.60 -30.65
C CYS A 40 22.85 -8.05 -30.31
N ASP A 41 23.07 -8.32 -29.04
CA ASP A 41 23.15 -9.68 -28.47
C ASP A 41 21.96 -9.88 -27.53
N ALA A 42 20.97 -10.68 -27.96
CA ALA A 42 19.75 -10.91 -27.20
C ALA A 42 19.94 -11.84 -25.99
N THR A 43 21.15 -12.36 -25.76
CA THR A 43 21.48 -13.05 -24.50
C THR A 43 21.72 -12.08 -23.35
N LEU A 44 21.81 -10.78 -23.64
CA LEU A 44 22.01 -9.70 -22.67
C LEU A 44 20.73 -8.82 -22.57
N GLY A 45 20.78 -7.78 -21.73
CA GLY A 45 19.65 -6.87 -21.53
C GLY A 45 18.49 -7.54 -20.80
N ASN A 46 17.25 -7.26 -21.21
CA ASN A 46 16.06 -7.94 -20.68
C ASN A 46 15.78 -9.31 -21.33
N MET A 47 16.64 -9.77 -22.25
CA MET A 47 16.49 -11.03 -23.00
C MET A 47 15.16 -11.17 -23.77
N GLY A 48 14.46 -10.07 -24.06
CA GLY A 48 13.07 -10.11 -24.53
C GLY A 48 12.85 -10.74 -25.91
N ILE A 49 13.91 -11.00 -26.67
CA ILE A 49 13.88 -11.73 -27.97
C ILE A 49 14.85 -12.92 -27.99
N LYS A 50 15.36 -13.36 -26.83
CA LYS A 50 16.27 -14.50 -26.73
C LYS A 50 15.57 -15.76 -27.27
N ASP A 51 16.29 -16.50 -28.10
CA ASP A 51 15.84 -17.74 -28.75
C ASP A 51 14.60 -17.57 -29.63
N PHE A 52 14.31 -16.33 -30.09
CA PHE A 52 13.14 -16.04 -30.91
C PHE A 52 13.17 -16.78 -32.25
N THR A 53 12.04 -17.37 -32.62
CA THR A 53 11.81 -18.03 -33.91
C THR A 53 10.50 -17.54 -34.55
N PRO A 54 10.44 -17.33 -35.88
CA PRO A 54 11.53 -17.50 -36.85
C PRO A 54 12.58 -16.38 -36.75
N THR A 55 13.85 -16.69 -37.04
CA THR A 55 14.98 -15.75 -36.92
C THR A 55 14.90 -14.56 -37.89
N THR A 56 14.05 -14.66 -38.93
CA THR A 56 13.71 -13.60 -39.88
C THR A 56 12.65 -12.63 -39.35
N GLY A 57 12.03 -12.91 -38.20
CA GLY A 57 10.91 -12.16 -37.64
C GLY A 57 11.29 -10.99 -36.73
N ILE A 58 12.55 -10.58 -36.69
CA ILE A 58 13.03 -9.46 -35.87
C ILE A 58 13.16 -8.19 -36.70
N TYR A 59 12.62 -7.10 -36.17
CA TYR A 59 12.60 -5.77 -36.75
C TYR A 59 13.11 -4.74 -35.74
N VAL A 60 13.63 -3.62 -36.23
CA VAL A 60 13.99 -2.50 -35.37
C VAL A 60 12.86 -1.48 -35.25
N HIS A 61 12.72 -0.90 -34.07
CA HIS A 61 12.17 0.45 -33.92
C HIS A 61 13.35 1.37 -33.59
N ILE A 62 13.54 2.39 -34.42
CA ILE A 62 14.75 3.22 -34.37
C ILE A 62 14.38 4.68 -34.56
N GLY A 63 15.07 5.56 -33.85
CA GLY A 63 14.96 7.01 -33.94
C GLY A 63 16.24 7.67 -33.46
N VAL A 64 16.23 8.99 -33.28
CA VAL A 64 17.37 9.74 -32.74
C VAL A 64 16.98 10.67 -31.61
N ILE A 65 17.90 10.88 -30.68
CA ILE A 65 17.85 12.00 -29.74
C ILE A 65 18.65 13.15 -30.35
N THR A 66 18.05 14.32 -30.41
CA THR A 66 18.67 15.52 -30.95
C THR A 66 18.76 16.63 -29.92
N THR A 67 19.41 17.75 -30.28
CA THR A 67 19.38 18.99 -29.49
C THR A 67 17.97 19.58 -29.31
N SER A 68 16.98 19.11 -30.08
CA SER A 68 15.57 19.51 -29.98
C SER A 68 14.74 18.56 -29.10
N SER A 69 15.31 17.44 -28.64
CA SER A 69 14.61 16.49 -27.78
C SER A 69 14.47 17.02 -26.34
N THR A 70 13.29 16.87 -25.73
CA THR A 70 13.01 17.36 -24.36
C THR A 70 13.22 16.30 -23.27
N SER A 71 13.36 15.03 -23.65
CA SER A 71 13.58 13.91 -22.73
C SER A 71 14.30 12.75 -23.43
N SER A 72 14.69 11.72 -22.68
CA SER A 72 15.23 10.48 -23.26
C SER A 72 14.21 9.71 -24.11
N SER A 73 12.92 9.90 -23.87
CA SER A 73 11.84 9.26 -24.63
C SER A 73 11.35 10.07 -25.84
N ASP A 74 11.81 11.31 -26.02
CA ASP A 74 11.45 12.17 -27.14
C ASP A 74 12.31 11.87 -28.38
N TRP A 75 12.04 10.70 -28.98
CA TRP A 75 12.73 10.22 -30.17
C TRP A 75 12.25 10.99 -31.40
N ARG A 76 13.20 11.52 -32.18
CA ARG A 76 12.95 12.22 -33.43
C ARG A 76 13.20 11.30 -34.62
N GLY A 77 12.50 11.58 -35.72
CA GLY A 77 12.81 11.00 -37.03
C GLY A 77 12.59 9.49 -37.17
N ALA A 78 11.80 8.85 -36.30
CA ALA A 78 11.58 7.41 -36.35
C ALA A 78 10.90 6.98 -37.67
N PRO A 79 11.59 6.26 -38.59
CA PRO A 79 11.09 6.01 -39.93
C PRO A 79 10.09 4.84 -40.00
N PHE A 80 9.95 4.07 -38.91
CA PHE A 80 9.14 2.86 -38.86
C PHE A 80 8.10 2.92 -37.73
N THR A 81 6.84 2.69 -38.09
CA THR A 81 5.73 2.58 -37.14
C THR A 81 5.91 1.36 -36.23
N TRP A 82 5.75 1.55 -34.92
CA TRP A 82 5.80 0.47 -33.93
C TRP A 82 4.79 -0.65 -34.25
N GLY A 83 5.17 -1.90 -33.99
CA GLY A 83 4.28 -3.06 -34.19
C GLY A 83 3.94 -3.41 -35.64
N THR A 84 4.75 -2.94 -36.61
CA THR A 84 4.59 -3.26 -38.04
C THR A 84 5.77 -4.04 -38.60
N THR A 85 5.57 -4.78 -39.70
CA THR A 85 6.58 -5.62 -40.36
C THR A 85 7.14 -4.96 -41.63
N ASN A 86 7.66 -3.73 -41.50
CA ASN A 86 8.30 -3.05 -42.63
C ASN A 86 9.59 -3.81 -43.02
N ALA A 87 9.72 -4.19 -44.30
CA ALA A 87 10.88 -4.92 -44.79
C ALA A 87 12.21 -4.14 -44.58
N ALA A 88 12.17 -2.81 -44.67
CA ALA A 88 13.34 -1.96 -44.43
C ALA A 88 13.75 -1.88 -42.95
N ALA A 89 12.89 -2.31 -42.02
CA ALA A 89 13.18 -2.40 -40.60
C ALA A 89 13.71 -3.78 -40.19
N ASN A 90 13.76 -4.76 -41.10
CA ASN A 90 14.12 -6.13 -40.77
C ASN A 90 15.60 -6.22 -40.36
N ALA A 91 15.86 -6.85 -39.22
CA ALA A 91 17.22 -7.06 -38.72
C ALA A 91 17.77 -8.41 -39.21
N THR A 92 19.00 -8.41 -39.69
CA THR A 92 19.67 -9.61 -40.21
C THR A 92 20.16 -10.49 -39.06
N TYR A 93 19.73 -11.75 -39.00
CA TYR A 93 20.22 -12.72 -38.03
C TYR A 93 21.67 -13.12 -38.32
N LEU A 94 22.53 -13.05 -37.30
CA LEU A 94 23.96 -13.38 -37.40
C LEU A 94 24.32 -14.74 -36.74
N GLY A 95 23.34 -15.46 -36.19
CA GLY A 95 23.58 -16.63 -35.34
C GLY A 95 23.75 -16.27 -33.86
N ASN A 96 23.70 -17.27 -32.99
CA ASN A 96 23.93 -17.13 -31.54
C ASN A 96 23.15 -15.99 -30.89
N ASN A 97 21.85 -15.84 -31.22
CA ASN A 97 21.00 -14.78 -30.69
C ASN A 97 21.48 -13.34 -30.99
N LYS A 98 22.18 -13.14 -32.12
CA LYS A 98 22.62 -11.82 -32.58
C LYS A 98 21.88 -11.37 -33.82
N TRP A 99 21.48 -10.09 -33.83
CA TRP A 99 20.84 -9.45 -34.98
C TRP A 99 21.52 -8.13 -35.30
N LYS A 100 21.65 -7.83 -36.59
CA LYS A 100 22.27 -6.60 -37.11
C LYS A 100 21.28 -5.77 -37.90
N PHE A 101 21.30 -4.47 -37.66
CA PHE A 101 20.63 -3.47 -38.48
C PHE A 101 21.64 -2.51 -39.11
N THR A 102 21.42 -2.13 -40.38
CA THR A 102 22.35 -1.27 -41.12
C THR A 102 21.63 -0.03 -41.63
N ILE A 103 22.16 1.14 -41.29
CA ILE A 103 21.73 2.43 -41.81
C ILE A 103 22.67 2.81 -42.97
N THR A 104 22.10 3.19 -44.11
CA THR A 104 22.82 3.65 -45.29
C THR A 104 22.38 5.07 -45.68
N GLY A 105 23.26 5.84 -46.34
CA GLY A 105 22.93 7.19 -46.82
C GLY A 105 23.13 8.33 -45.81
N GLY A 106 23.75 8.04 -44.66
CA GLY A 106 24.00 8.99 -43.57
C GLY A 106 22.81 9.14 -42.61
N LEU A 107 23.07 9.54 -41.37
CA LEU A 107 22.05 9.56 -40.32
C LEU A 107 20.95 10.60 -40.61
N ARG A 108 21.33 11.79 -41.10
CA ARG A 108 20.36 12.87 -41.36
C ARG A 108 19.33 12.49 -42.42
N THR A 109 19.80 11.89 -43.51
CA THR A 109 18.93 11.40 -44.58
C THR A 109 18.00 10.30 -44.08
N PHE A 110 18.54 9.34 -43.32
CA PHE A 110 17.78 8.21 -42.81
C PHE A 110 16.68 8.63 -41.82
N PHE A 111 16.98 9.55 -40.90
CA PHE A 111 16.03 10.05 -39.89
C PHE A 111 15.26 11.31 -40.34
N ASN A 112 15.40 11.72 -41.60
CA ASN A 112 14.76 12.92 -42.18
C ASN A 112 14.97 14.20 -41.34
N ILE A 113 16.18 14.40 -40.82
CA ILE A 113 16.56 15.62 -40.10
C ILE A 113 17.01 16.65 -41.13
N THR A 114 16.21 17.71 -41.32
CA THR A 114 16.43 18.73 -42.36
C THR A 114 16.95 20.05 -41.81
N ASN A 115 16.67 20.36 -40.54
CA ASN A 115 17.17 21.58 -39.90
C ASN A 115 18.71 21.49 -39.75
N PRO A 116 19.51 22.40 -40.36
CA PRO A 116 20.97 22.31 -40.31
C PRO A 116 21.59 22.62 -38.93
N THR A 117 20.84 23.24 -38.01
CA THR A 117 21.35 23.56 -36.66
C THR A 117 21.03 22.48 -35.63
N GLU A 118 20.15 21.54 -35.96
CA GLU A 118 19.78 20.43 -35.09
C GLU A 118 20.83 19.33 -35.13
N LYS A 119 21.42 18.97 -33.98
CA LYS A 119 22.47 17.94 -33.93
C LYS A 119 21.90 16.64 -33.40
N ILE A 120 22.25 15.53 -34.06
CA ILE A 120 21.97 14.17 -33.61
C ILE A 120 22.97 13.82 -32.52
N LEU A 121 22.48 13.58 -31.31
CA LEU A 121 23.30 13.25 -30.15
C LEU A 121 23.44 11.74 -29.96
N ARG A 122 22.36 10.99 -30.24
CA ARG A 122 22.28 9.53 -30.04
C ARG A 122 21.32 8.91 -31.05
N ILE A 123 21.58 7.66 -31.43
CA ILE A 123 20.61 6.77 -32.07
C ILE A 123 19.90 6.00 -30.96
N ALA A 124 18.57 6.05 -30.91
CA ALA A 124 17.77 5.23 -30.02
C ALA A 124 17.22 4.03 -30.81
N ILE A 125 17.39 2.81 -30.29
CA ILE A 125 17.08 1.58 -31.04
C ILE A 125 16.55 0.48 -30.12
N LEU A 126 15.54 -0.25 -30.60
CA LEU A 126 15.00 -1.46 -29.99
C LEU A 126 14.87 -2.55 -31.05
N PHE A 127 15.13 -3.79 -30.67
CA PHE A 127 14.89 -4.96 -31.52
C PHE A 127 13.63 -5.67 -31.01
N ARG A 128 12.70 -5.96 -31.92
CA ARG A 128 11.38 -6.49 -31.56
C ARG A 128 10.87 -7.51 -32.57
N ASN A 129 9.90 -8.32 -32.15
CA ASN A 129 9.11 -9.11 -33.10
C ASN A 129 8.17 -8.21 -33.93
N GLY A 130 7.48 -8.81 -34.91
CA GLY A 130 6.57 -8.10 -35.81
C GLY A 130 5.47 -7.30 -35.12
N THR A 131 4.85 -7.85 -34.08
CA THR A 131 3.76 -7.21 -33.31
C THR A 131 4.25 -6.19 -32.28
N GLY A 132 5.53 -6.24 -31.90
CA GLY A 132 6.09 -5.45 -30.81
C GLY A 132 5.77 -5.99 -29.41
N SER A 133 5.22 -7.20 -29.29
CA SER A 133 4.94 -7.82 -27.98
C SER A 133 6.20 -8.37 -27.29
N GLN A 134 7.24 -8.68 -28.06
CA GLN A 134 8.55 -9.11 -27.57
C GLN A 134 9.60 -8.11 -28.03
N VAL A 135 10.37 -7.57 -27.08
CA VAL A 135 11.28 -6.45 -27.31
C VAL A 135 12.54 -6.61 -26.47
N LEU A 136 13.70 -6.50 -27.11
CA LEU A 136 15.00 -6.38 -26.45
C LEU A 136 15.21 -4.96 -25.95
N ARG A 137 15.49 -4.83 -24.65
CA ARG A 137 15.70 -3.56 -23.91
C ARG A 137 16.95 -3.69 -23.03
N ASN A 138 17.36 -2.59 -22.41
CA ASN A 138 18.29 -2.66 -21.27
C ASN A 138 17.71 -3.56 -20.16
N SER A 139 18.57 -4.05 -19.26
CA SER A 139 18.16 -4.98 -18.19
C SER A 139 17.18 -4.34 -17.19
N ASP A 140 17.13 -3.01 -17.12
CA ASP A 140 16.16 -2.22 -16.34
C ASP A 140 14.86 -1.93 -17.12
N GLY A 141 14.68 -2.51 -18.31
CA GLY A 141 13.56 -2.22 -19.21
C GLY A 141 13.68 -0.91 -19.99
N GLY A 142 14.74 -0.13 -19.77
CA GLY A 142 14.99 1.12 -20.48
C GLY A 142 15.32 0.92 -21.96
N ASP A 143 15.09 1.96 -22.74
CA ASP A 143 15.46 2.04 -24.15
C ASP A 143 16.99 2.02 -24.36
N MET A 144 17.46 1.54 -25.52
CA MET A 144 18.89 1.44 -25.81
C MET A 144 19.39 2.57 -26.73
N TYR A 145 20.58 3.10 -26.45
CA TYR A 145 21.14 4.27 -27.10
C TYR A 145 22.58 4.02 -27.58
N VAL A 146 22.88 4.51 -28.78
CA VAL A 146 24.22 4.54 -29.38
C VAL A 146 24.67 6.00 -29.55
N PRO A 147 25.85 6.41 -29.05
CA PRO A 147 26.30 7.80 -29.15
C PRO A 147 26.66 8.20 -30.59
N VAL A 148 26.37 9.46 -30.93
CA VAL A 148 26.80 10.11 -32.17
C VAL A 148 27.77 11.24 -31.81
N TYR A 149 28.88 11.31 -32.53
CA TYR A 149 30.02 12.17 -32.24
C TYR A 149 30.21 13.23 -33.32
N GLU A 150 30.82 14.35 -32.93
CA GLU A 150 31.22 15.41 -33.86
C GLU A 150 32.63 15.14 -34.43
N ASN A 151 33.25 16.16 -35.02
CA ASN A 151 34.59 16.05 -35.60
C ASN A 151 35.74 16.24 -34.61
N ASP A 152 35.46 16.43 -33.32
CA ASP A 152 36.48 16.56 -32.28
C ASP A 152 37.20 15.23 -31.98
N LEU A 153 38.28 15.31 -31.19
CA LEU A 153 38.92 14.14 -30.63
C LEU A 153 38.05 13.56 -29.52
N TYR A 154 37.82 12.24 -29.55
CA TYR A 154 37.10 11.51 -28.51
C TYR A 154 37.89 10.28 -28.13
N THR A 155 37.75 9.85 -26.87
CA THR A 155 38.19 8.53 -26.43
C THR A 155 37.06 7.86 -25.65
N ARG A 156 37.03 6.53 -25.70
CA ARG A 156 36.04 5.70 -25.00
C ARG A 156 36.69 4.43 -24.51
N ILE A 157 36.38 4.03 -23.28
CA ILE A 157 36.67 2.72 -22.74
C ILE A 157 35.61 1.75 -23.28
N ASP A 158 36.04 0.84 -24.15
CA ASP A 158 35.22 -0.23 -24.71
C ASP A 158 35.21 -1.45 -23.80
N ASN A 159 36.19 -1.68 -22.94
CA ASN A 159 36.18 -2.78 -21.97
C ASN A 159 36.83 -2.29 -20.68
N PRO A 160 36.22 -2.46 -19.48
CA PRO A 160 34.88 -3.00 -19.22
C PRO A 160 33.74 -2.21 -19.90
N PHE A 161 32.69 -2.93 -20.29
CA PHE A 161 31.61 -2.38 -21.09
C PHE A 161 30.75 -1.36 -20.35
N ARG A 162 30.15 -0.45 -21.13
CA ARG A 162 29.08 0.43 -20.65
C ARG A 162 27.74 -0.05 -21.18
N LYS A 163 26.72 0.01 -20.33
CA LYS A 163 25.33 -0.19 -20.68
C LYS A 163 24.93 0.89 -21.72
N PRO A 164 24.22 0.53 -22.80
CA PRO A 164 23.72 1.48 -23.78
C PRO A 164 22.49 2.24 -23.25
N THR A 165 22.57 2.81 -22.05
CA THR A 165 21.54 3.63 -21.42
C THR A 165 21.69 5.10 -21.83
N TYR A 166 20.64 5.91 -21.64
CA TYR A 166 20.63 7.33 -22.04
C TYR A 166 21.82 8.12 -21.45
N ILE A 167 22.04 7.93 -20.14
CA ILE A 167 23.28 8.25 -19.44
C ILE A 167 24.08 6.94 -19.42
N LEU A 168 25.22 6.91 -20.11
CA LEU A 168 26.07 5.72 -20.18
C LEU A 168 26.49 5.29 -18.76
N GLY A 169 26.02 4.14 -18.31
CA GLY A 169 26.46 3.52 -17.06
C GLY A 169 27.47 2.41 -17.33
N THR A 170 28.37 2.11 -16.40
CA THR A 170 29.23 0.91 -16.51
C THR A 170 28.38 -0.34 -16.28
N GLU A 171 28.64 -1.42 -17.02
CA GLU A 171 28.14 -2.73 -16.63
C GLU A 171 28.67 -3.13 -15.25
N THR A 172 27.98 -4.03 -14.56
CA THR A 172 28.44 -4.50 -13.25
C THR A 172 29.79 -5.21 -13.42
N ILE A 173 30.83 -4.67 -12.79
CA ILE A 173 32.17 -5.28 -12.80
C ILE A 173 32.34 -6.05 -11.50
N THR A 174 32.11 -7.37 -11.55
CA THR A 174 32.37 -8.26 -10.42
C THR A 174 33.79 -8.79 -10.51
N LYS A 175 34.66 -8.32 -9.60
CA LYS A 175 36.06 -8.71 -9.52
C LYS A 175 36.49 -8.84 -8.07
N ASN A 176 37.47 -9.70 -7.83
CA ASN A 176 38.15 -9.88 -6.57
C ASN A 176 39.57 -9.32 -6.64
N VAL A 177 40.20 -9.14 -5.48
CA VAL A 177 41.65 -8.94 -5.41
C VAL A 177 42.34 -10.15 -6.06
N ASN A 178 43.38 -9.87 -6.85
CA ASN A 178 44.12 -10.79 -7.72
C ASN A 178 43.47 -11.13 -9.06
N ASP A 179 42.24 -10.70 -9.32
CA ASP A 179 41.69 -10.80 -10.67
C ASP A 179 42.37 -9.80 -11.60
N ASN A 180 42.53 -10.16 -12.88
CA ASN A 180 42.88 -9.22 -13.93
C ASN A 180 41.65 -8.50 -14.47
N VAL A 181 41.84 -7.24 -14.84
CA VAL A 181 40.83 -6.38 -15.47
C VAL A 181 41.28 -6.11 -16.89
N ALA A 182 40.63 -6.74 -17.86
CA ALA A 182 40.88 -6.45 -19.26
C ALA A 182 40.34 -5.05 -19.57
N ILE A 183 41.21 -4.20 -20.10
CA ILE A 183 40.91 -2.83 -20.49
C ILE A 183 41.16 -2.69 -21.97
N THR A 184 40.19 -2.16 -22.71
CA THR A 184 40.36 -1.74 -24.10
C THR A 184 39.75 -0.37 -24.24
N ALA A 185 40.49 0.58 -24.81
CA ALA A 185 39.98 1.90 -25.14
C ALA A 185 40.29 2.25 -26.58
N LYS A 186 39.44 3.09 -27.17
CA LYS A 186 39.57 3.57 -28.54
C LYS A 186 39.62 5.09 -28.59
N ALA A 187 40.20 5.62 -29.66
CA ALA A 187 40.22 7.05 -29.97
C ALA A 187 39.64 7.31 -31.37
N SER A 188 38.97 8.44 -31.55
CA SER A 188 38.34 8.82 -32.83
C SER A 188 39.34 9.16 -33.94
N ALA A 189 40.61 9.39 -33.58
CA ALA A 189 41.72 9.64 -34.49
C ALA A 189 43.03 9.09 -33.91
N ALA A 190 44.03 8.88 -34.77
CA ALA A 190 45.36 8.41 -34.35
C ALA A 190 45.94 9.37 -33.30
N SER A 191 46.26 8.82 -32.12
CA SER A 191 46.64 9.59 -30.94
C SER A 191 47.75 8.87 -30.17
N THR A 192 48.47 9.61 -29.35
CA THR A 192 49.18 9.02 -28.21
C THR A 192 48.14 8.65 -27.17
N MET A 193 47.93 7.35 -26.96
CA MET A 193 46.98 6.82 -26.00
C MET A 193 47.69 6.28 -24.76
N LYS A 194 47.10 6.52 -23.58
CA LYS A 194 47.52 5.92 -22.31
C LYS A 194 46.33 5.31 -21.59
N LEU A 195 46.58 4.20 -20.90
CA LEU A 195 45.65 3.63 -19.93
C LEU A 195 46.24 3.78 -18.54
N TYR A 196 45.42 4.31 -17.63
CA TYR A 196 45.74 4.39 -16.21
C TYR A 196 44.83 3.43 -15.44
N PHE A 197 45.42 2.69 -14.50
CA PHE A 197 44.69 1.89 -13.52
C PHE A 197 45.11 2.33 -12.12
N ASN A 198 44.18 2.87 -11.34
CA ASN A 198 44.40 3.47 -10.03
C ASN A 198 45.55 4.50 -10.02
N GLY A 199 45.60 5.35 -11.05
CA GLY A 199 46.62 6.40 -11.22
C GLY A 199 47.94 5.94 -11.85
N ASN A 200 48.19 4.63 -11.96
CA ASN A 200 49.41 4.10 -12.59
C ASN A 200 49.20 3.87 -14.09
N ILE A 201 50.17 4.24 -14.91
CA ILE A 201 50.16 3.94 -16.35
C ILE A 201 50.36 2.43 -16.54
N VAL A 202 49.39 1.77 -17.16
CA VAL A 202 49.40 0.32 -17.45
C VAL A 202 49.56 0.00 -18.94
N ALA A 203 49.36 1.00 -19.82
CA ALA A 203 49.73 0.93 -21.23
C ALA A 203 49.97 2.35 -21.79
N ASN A 204 50.88 2.48 -22.75
CA ASN A 204 51.21 3.73 -23.44
C ASN A 204 51.69 3.44 -24.86
N SER A 205 51.01 4.00 -25.87
CA SER A 205 51.33 3.79 -27.28
C SER A 205 51.11 5.08 -28.09
N ALA A 206 52.02 5.37 -29.01
CA ALA A 206 51.92 6.54 -29.89
C ALA A 206 51.28 6.17 -31.24
N ALA A 207 50.57 7.15 -31.85
CA ALA A 207 49.96 7.03 -33.18
C ALA A 207 49.00 5.83 -33.36
N VAL A 208 48.22 5.49 -32.33
CA VAL A 208 47.23 4.40 -32.36
C VAL A 208 45.80 4.93 -32.21
N THR A 209 44.81 4.15 -32.65
CA THR A 209 43.37 4.41 -32.44
C THR A 209 42.75 3.44 -31.44
N THR A 210 43.50 2.46 -30.95
CA THR A 210 43.08 1.47 -29.96
C THR A 210 44.26 1.13 -29.05
N ILE A 211 43.98 0.95 -27.77
CA ILE A 211 44.95 0.53 -26.76
C ILE A 211 44.29 -0.48 -25.81
N SER A 212 45.07 -1.46 -25.32
CA SER A 212 44.59 -2.43 -24.36
C SER A 212 45.62 -2.68 -23.25
N ALA A 213 45.12 -3.06 -22.08
CA ALA A 213 45.91 -3.51 -20.93
C ALA A 213 45.14 -4.60 -20.17
N ASN A 214 45.83 -5.36 -19.32
CA ASN A 214 45.17 -6.36 -18.46
C ASN A 214 45.75 -6.34 -17.04
N PRO A 215 45.76 -5.19 -16.34
CA PRO A 215 46.34 -5.09 -15.00
C PRO A 215 45.65 -6.00 -14.00
N GLN A 216 46.41 -6.45 -13.00
CA GLN A 216 45.89 -7.19 -11.85
C GLN A 216 45.39 -6.22 -10.78
N ILE A 217 44.25 -6.53 -10.16
CA ILE A 217 43.77 -5.81 -8.97
C ILE A 217 44.60 -6.24 -7.77
N THR A 218 45.32 -5.30 -7.17
CA THR A 218 46.21 -5.58 -6.02
C THR A 218 45.62 -5.18 -4.68
N VAL A 219 44.60 -4.30 -4.67
CA VAL A 219 43.94 -3.81 -3.46
C VAL A 219 42.42 -3.80 -3.64
N ALA A 220 41.71 -4.10 -2.55
CA ALA A 220 40.27 -3.89 -2.49
C ALA A 220 39.93 -2.39 -2.40
N GLY A 221 38.66 -2.05 -2.58
CA GLY A 221 38.15 -0.69 -2.59
C GLY A 221 37.77 -0.20 -3.98
N SER A 222 37.63 1.12 -4.10
CA SER A 222 37.30 1.78 -5.36
C SER A 222 38.46 1.66 -6.36
N GLN A 223 38.15 1.13 -7.54
CA GLN A 223 39.06 0.99 -8.66
C GLN A 223 38.71 2.05 -9.71
N THR A 224 39.72 2.66 -10.32
CA THR A 224 39.55 3.68 -11.37
C THR A 224 40.38 3.32 -12.61
N ILE A 225 39.72 3.29 -13.76
CA ILE A 225 40.32 3.16 -15.09
C ILE A 225 40.18 4.51 -15.78
N ILE A 226 41.28 5.03 -16.35
CA ILE A 226 41.26 6.24 -17.19
C ILE A 226 41.90 5.91 -18.53
N ALA A 227 41.20 6.20 -19.63
CA ALA A 227 41.78 6.25 -20.96
C ALA A 227 42.08 7.70 -21.32
N GLU A 228 43.30 7.98 -21.75
CA GLU A 228 43.74 9.27 -22.29
C GLU A 228 44.03 9.10 -23.79
N ALA A 229 43.59 10.05 -24.62
CA ALA A 229 44.01 10.18 -26.00
C ALA A 229 44.47 11.62 -26.28
N ASN A 230 45.68 11.77 -26.81
CA ASN A 230 46.26 13.05 -27.18
C ASN A 230 46.74 13.02 -28.64
N ASN A 231 46.18 13.87 -29.49
CA ASN A 231 46.52 13.95 -30.92
C ASN A 231 47.55 15.06 -31.26
N GLY A 232 48.23 15.61 -30.25
CA GLY A 232 49.16 16.74 -30.38
C GLY A 232 48.51 18.12 -30.31
N VAL A 233 47.17 18.20 -30.47
CA VAL A 233 46.40 19.46 -30.40
C VAL A 233 45.49 19.49 -29.18
N SER A 234 44.86 18.36 -28.88
CA SER A 234 43.88 18.21 -27.81
C SER A 234 44.14 16.93 -27.02
N THR A 235 43.77 16.93 -25.74
CA THR A 235 43.79 15.73 -24.90
C THR A 235 42.39 15.49 -24.36
N VAL A 236 41.90 14.26 -24.49
CA VAL A 236 40.59 13.84 -24.00
C VAL A 236 40.70 12.60 -23.14
N TYR A 237 39.73 12.44 -22.24
CA TYR A 237 39.71 11.40 -21.23
C TYR A 237 38.38 10.67 -21.22
N ASP A 238 38.43 9.37 -20.92
CA ASP A 238 37.26 8.61 -20.49
C ASP A 238 37.58 7.87 -19.18
N THR A 239 36.62 7.75 -18.28
CA THR A 239 36.83 7.18 -16.94
C THR A 239 35.78 6.14 -16.58
N VAL A 240 36.21 5.01 -16.04
CA VAL A 240 35.33 4.00 -15.45
C VAL A 240 35.75 3.78 -14.00
N LYS A 241 34.75 3.72 -13.09
CA LYS A 241 34.96 3.39 -11.68
C LYS A 241 34.13 2.18 -11.30
N PHE A 242 34.69 1.31 -10.46
CA PHE A 242 33.97 0.18 -9.88
C PHE A 242 34.52 -0.14 -8.49
N TYR A 243 33.83 -1.00 -7.74
CA TYR A 243 34.21 -1.36 -6.38
C TYR A 243 34.61 -2.84 -6.33
N VAL A 244 35.70 -3.12 -5.63
CA VAL A 244 36.13 -4.48 -5.28
C VAL A 244 36.00 -4.62 -3.78
N ALA A 245 35.14 -5.53 -3.32
CA ALA A 245 34.94 -5.72 -1.89
C ALA A 245 36.22 -6.24 -1.20
N SER A 246 36.45 -5.80 0.04
CA SER A 246 37.45 -6.45 0.89
C SER A 246 36.93 -7.81 1.35
N PRO A 247 37.78 -8.73 1.83
CA PRO A 247 37.30 -9.88 2.58
C PRO A 247 36.38 -9.42 3.71
N VAL A 248 35.19 -10.03 3.81
CA VAL A 248 34.22 -9.66 4.86
C VAL A 248 34.82 -9.90 6.23
N THR A 249 34.70 -8.90 7.10
CA THR A 249 35.14 -9.00 8.49
C THR A 249 34.16 -9.86 9.27
N ILE A 250 34.67 -10.89 9.95
CA ILE A 250 33.87 -11.75 10.81
C ILE A 250 33.87 -11.18 12.24
N ALA A 251 32.69 -10.81 12.74
CA ALA A 251 32.54 -10.24 14.08
C ALA A 251 31.16 -10.58 14.69
N PRO A 252 31.07 -10.79 16.02
CA PRO A 252 29.79 -10.99 16.68
C PRO A 252 28.90 -9.75 16.57
N LEU A 253 27.58 -9.92 16.72
CA LEU A 253 26.68 -8.78 16.87
C LEU A 253 27.07 -7.97 18.13
N PRO A 254 27.02 -6.64 18.08
CA PRO A 254 27.11 -5.82 19.28
C PRO A 254 26.08 -6.25 20.34
N PRO A 255 26.39 -6.21 21.64
CA PRO A 255 25.43 -6.57 22.67
C PRO A 255 24.17 -5.69 22.60
N GLY A 256 22.99 -6.31 22.65
CA GLY A 256 21.70 -5.61 22.74
C GLY A 256 21.09 -5.15 21.41
N VAL A 257 21.78 -5.30 20.26
CA VAL A 257 21.17 -4.99 18.96
C VAL A 257 20.33 -6.15 18.44
N VAL A 258 19.27 -5.82 17.70
CA VAL A 258 18.37 -6.77 17.03
C VAL A 258 18.33 -6.52 15.52
N GLU A 259 17.69 -7.38 14.74
CA GLU A 259 17.48 -7.15 13.31
C GLU A 259 16.78 -5.81 13.03
N GLY A 260 17.21 -5.12 11.97
CA GLY A 260 16.73 -3.81 11.54
C GLY A 260 17.63 -2.67 12.01
N ILE A 261 17.02 -1.50 12.20
CA ILE A 261 17.71 -0.26 12.59
C ILE A 261 17.71 -0.13 14.12
N ASN A 262 18.89 -0.05 14.72
CA ASN A 262 19.06 0.16 16.16
C ASN A 262 19.58 1.57 16.41
N TYR A 263 18.74 2.42 16.99
CA TYR A 263 19.12 3.78 17.38
C TYR A 263 19.87 3.75 18.71
N GLU A 264 21.11 4.23 18.73
CA GLU A 264 21.98 4.22 19.91
C GLU A 264 21.67 5.42 20.83
N THR A 265 22.17 5.39 22.06
CA THR A 265 22.03 6.53 22.99
C THR A 265 22.75 7.78 22.47
N ASP A 266 23.85 7.60 21.74
CA ASP A 266 24.48 8.67 20.97
C ASP A 266 23.62 8.96 19.72
N PRO A 267 23.02 10.17 19.61
CA PRO A 267 22.10 10.50 18.52
C PRO A 267 22.80 10.67 17.16
N THR A 268 24.12 10.51 17.09
CA THR A 268 24.91 10.52 15.84
C THR A 268 25.25 9.12 15.32
N VAL A 269 24.75 8.08 16.00
CA VAL A 269 25.08 6.68 15.73
C VAL A 269 23.81 5.84 15.53
N ALA A 270 23.86 4.94 14.57
CA ALA A 270 22.87 3.88 14.39
C ALA A 270 23.56 2.57 14.00
N THR A 271 23.08 1.44 14.49
CA THR A 271 23.57 0.12 14.09
C THR A 271 22.53 -0.56 13.20
N LEU A 272 22.93 -0.87 11.97
CA LEU A 272 22.13 -1.62 11.00
C LEU A 272 22.42 -3.12 11.16
N VAL A 273 21.38 -3.95 11.18
CA VAL A 273 21.51 -5.41 11.26
C VAL A 273 20.55 -6.05 10.25
N LEU A 274 21.08 -6.89 9.37
CA LEU A 274 20.32 -7.60 8.34
C LEU A 274 20.51 -9.10 8.48
N TYR A 275 19.42 -9.87 8.60
CA TYR A 275 19.47 -11.32 8.47
C TYR A 275 19.48 -11.69 6.98
N ALA A 276 20.60 -12.25 6.52
CA ALA A 276 20.83 -12.57 5.12
C ALA A 276 21.75 -13.80 4.99
N PRO A 277 21.33 -14.98 5.50
CA PRO A 277 22.12 -16.20 5.39
C PRO A 277 22.46 -16.55 3.94
N ASN A 278 23.60 -17.21 3.73
CA ASN A 278 24.11 -17.58 2.39
C ASN A 278 24.54 -16.40 1.50
N LYS A 279 24.46 -15.15 1.97
CA LYS A 279 25.06 -14.00 1.28
C LYS A 279 26.55 -13.90 1.60
N THR A 280 27.30 -13.40 0.64
CA THR A 280 28.76 -13.37 0.72
C THR A 280 29.27 -12.00 1.15
N ASN A 281 28.71 -10.92 0.61
CA ASN A 281 29.12 -9.57 0.89
C ASN A 281 27.94 -8.60 0.87
N ILE A 282 27.92 -7.65 1.81
CA ILE A 282 26.93 -6.58 1.85
C ILE A 282 27.63 -5.25 2.14
N THR A 283 27.40 -4.25 1.30
CA THR A 283 27.84 -2.86 1.49
C THR A 283 26.61 -1.98 1.69
N VAL A 284 26.70 -0.96 2.55
CA VAL A 284 25.63 0.04 2.72
C VAL A 284 25.95 1.28 1.88
N ILE A 285 24.99 1.72 1.06
CA ILE A 285 25.06 2.98 0.31
C ILE A 285 23.93 3.90 0.76
N GLY A 286 24.16 5.21 0.78
CA GLY A 286 23.14 6.17 1.18
C GLY A 286 23.63 7.61 1.18
N ASP A 287 22.82 8.49 1.74
CA ASP A 287 23.10 9.93 1.80
C ASP A 287 24.45 10.24 2.47
N PHE A 288 24.83 9.48 3.50
CA PHE A 288 26.07 9.65 4.27
C PHE A 288 27.36 9.26 3.50
N ASN A 289 27.25 8.59 2.36
CA ASN A 289 28.41 8.21 1.53
C ASN A 289 28.20 8.50 0.03
N ASN A 290 27.34 9.48 -0.27
CA ASN A 290 27.02 9.91 -1.63
C ASN A 290 26.57 8.77 -2.55
N TRP A 291 25.91 7.76 -1.99
CA TRP A 291 25.40 6.59 -2.73
C TRP A 291 26.50 5.80 -3.44
N THR A 292 27.69 5.72 -2.85
CA THR A 292 28.84 4.98 -3.39
C THR A 292 29.30 3.89 -2.45
N GLU A 293 29.65 2.72 -2.99
CA GLU A 293 30.25 1.64 -2.20
C GLU A 293 31.65 2.02 -1.76
N LEU A 294 31.90 1.96 -0.45
CA LEU A 294 33.19 2.26 0.18
C LEU A 294 33.46 1.23 1.27
N SER A 295 34.73 0.91 1.50
CA SER A 295 35.15 -0.20 2.37
C SER A 295 34.77 -0.02 3.83
N ASN A 296 34.67 1.22 4.32
CA ASN A 296 34.20 1.51 5.68
C ASN A 296 32.68 1.34 5.87
N TYR A 297 31.93 1.10 4.80
CA TYR A 297 30.49 0.78 4.85
C TYR A 297 30.20 -0.66 4.44
N GLN A 298 31.22 -1.51 4.31
CA GLN A 298 31.05 -2.95 4.20
C GLN A 298 30.60 -3.50 5.55
N MET A 299 29.53 -4.29 5.56
CA MET A 299 28.99 -4.86 6.79
C MET A 299 29.88 -6.00 7.30
N ASN A 300 30.03 -6.08 8.62
CA ASN A 300 30.59 -7.26 9.28
C ASN A 300 29.60 -8.43 9.15
N ARG A 301 30.09 -9.67 9.16
CA ARG A 301 29.26 -10.88 9.18
C ARG A 301 29.48 -11.68 10.46
N THR A 302 28.42 -12.23 11.03
CA THR A 302 28.54 -13.14 12.18
C THR A 302 29.23 -14.45 11.79
N ALA A 303 29.84 -15.13 12.77
CA ALA A 303 30.59 -16.37 12.53
C ALA A 303 29.72 -17.51 11.98
N ASP A 304 28.42 -17.52 12.31
CA ASP A 304 27.44 -18.47 11.77
C ASP A 304 26.95 -18.12 10.35
N GLY A 305 27.39 -16.98 9.79
CA GLY A 305 27.05 -16.53 8.45
C GLY A 305 25.61 -16.03 8.28
N LYS A 306 24.85 -15.82 9.36
CA LYS A 306 23.42 -15.46 9.28
C LYS A 306 23.15 -13.96 9.25
N TYR A 307 23.90 -13.18 10.03
CA TYR A 307 23.66 -11.75 10.20
C TYR A 307 24.80 -10.92 9.62
N PHE A 308 24.43 -9.82 8.99
CA PHE A 308 25.32 -8.76 8.59
C PHE A 308 25.02 -7.52 9.41
N TRP A 309 26.05 -6.81 9.88
CA TRP A 309 25.84 -5.59 10.68
C TRP A 309 26.87 -4.50 10.40
N LEU A 310 26.45 -3.24 10.54
CA LEU A 310 27.32 -2.08 10.42
C LEU A 310 26.90 -1.01 11.42
N LYS A 311 27.87 -0.45 12.14
CA LYS A 311 27.68 0.74 12.96
C LYS A 311 27.98 1.99 12.12
N LEU A 312 26.95 2.77 11.84
CA LEU A 312 27.06 4.08 11.20
C LEU A 312 27.38 5.14 12.26
N THR A 313 28.32 6.03 11.98
CA THR A 313 28.72 7.13 12.86
C THR A 313 28.72 8.45 12.08
N GLY A 314 28.71 9.58 12.79
CA GLY A 314 28.74 10.91 12.17
C GLY A 314 27.41 11.33 11.54
N LEU A 315 26.30 10.69 11.92
CA LEU A 315 24.96 11.12 11.51
C LEU A 315 24.60 12.44 12.22
N THR A 316 23.80 13.27 11.56
CA THR A 316 23.22 14.46 12.20
C THR A 316 21.92 14.07 12.89
N ALA A 317 21.85 14.33 14.20
CA ALA A 317 20.66 14.03 15.01
C ALA A 317 19.40 14.68 14.42
N GLY A 318 18.31 13.90 14.31
CA GLY A 318 17.02 14.37 13.81
C GLY A 318 16.93 14.52 12.29
N VAL A 319 17.98 14.21 11.52
CA VAL A 319 17.96 14.23 10.05
C VAL A 319 17.62 12.85 9.49
N GLU A 320 16.72 12.82 8.51
CA GLU A 320 16.42 11.60 7.76
C GLU A 320 17.50 11.29 6.72
N TYR A 321 18.08 10.09 6.80
CA TYR A 321 19.03 9.54 5.82
C TYR A 321 18.36 8.41 5.03
N ALA A 322 18.42 8.48 3.70
CA ALA A 322 18.02 7.38 2.84
C ALA A 322 19.21 6.44 2.56
N TYR A 323 18.96 5.14 2.51
CA TYR A 323 19.99 4.12 2.29
C TYR A 323 19.46 2.83 1.65
N GLN A 324 20.37 2.01 1.13
CA GLN A 324 20.14 0.67 0.60
C GLN A 324 21.31 -0.27 0.96
N TYR A 325 21.04 -1.57 0.91
CA TYR A 325 22.05 -2.62 0.89
C TYR A 325 22.41 -2.97 -0.56
N VAL A 326 23.71 -3.05 -0.84
CA VAL A 326 24.27 -3.67 -2.05
C VAL A 326 24.76 -5.06 -1.69
N ILE A 327 24.03 -6.08 -2.14
CA ILE A 327 24.26 -7.48 -1.81
C ILE A 327 24.97 -8.16 -2.98
N ASP A 328 26.05 -8.87 -2.65
CA ASP A 328 26.87 -9.66 -3.58
C ASP A 328 27.27 -8.85 -4.85
N GLY A 329 27.53 -7.55 -4.66
CA GLY A 329 28.07 -6.62 -5.66
C GLY A 329 27.08 -6.12 -6.72
N SER A 330 25.80 -6.50 -6.66
CA SER A 330 24.86 -6.15 -7.74
C SER A 330 23.43 -5.88 -7.28
N LEU A 331 22.92 -6.64 -6.32
CA LEU A 331 21.53 -6.51 -5.88
C LEU A 331 21.39 -5.32 -4.93
N LYS A 332 20.57 -4.34 -5.30
CA LYS A 332 20.24 -3.20 -4.44
C LYS A 332 18.84 -3.39 -3.86
N VAL A 333 18.75 -3.41 -2.53
CA VAL A 333 17.47 -3.54 -1.82
C VAL A 333 17.40 -2.60 -0.63
N ALA A 334 16.18 -2.15 -0.31
CA ALA A 334 15.88 -1.56 0.97
C ALA A 334 15.97 -2.61 2.10
N ASP A 335 15.99 -2.15 3.33
CA ASP A 335 15.83 -2.94 4.54
C ASP A 335 14.37 -3.36 4.72
N TYR A 336 14.10 -4.67 4.77
CA TYR A 336 12.73 -5.18 4.99
C TYR A 336 12.20 -4.87 6.41
N ASN A 337 13.05 -4.38 7.32
CA ASN A 337 12.70 -3.97 8.68
C ASN A 337 12.51 -2.47 8.85
N CYS A 338 12.71 -1.68 7.79
CA CYS A 338 12.54 -0.24 7.92
C CYS A 338 11.07 0.13 8.10
N GLU A 339 10.84 1.25 8.78
CA GLU A 339 9.52 1.77 9.08
C GLU A 339 9.08 2.87 8.12
N LYS A 340 9.94 3.20 7.15
CA LYS A 340 9.70 4.15 6.09
C LYS A 340 10.61 3.84 4.91
N VAL A 341 10.02 3.82 3.73
CA VAL A 341 10.72 3.71 2.45
C VAL A 341 10.47 4.92 1.58
N LEU A 342 11.33 5.16 0.59
CA LEU A 342 11.03 6.07 -0.52
C LEU A 342 10.88 5.26 -1.81
N ASP A 343 9.73 5.41 -2.45
CA ASP A 343 9.36 4.75 -3.70
C ASP A 343 9.58 5.74 -4.87
N PRO A 344 10.49 5.43 -5.81
CA PRO A 344 10.78 6.32 -6.94
C PRO A 344 9.63 6.46 -7.95
N TRP A 345 8.69 5.51 -7.95
CA TRP A 345 7.59 5.43 -8.91
C TRP A 345 6.32 6.09 -8.36
N ASN A 346 6.03 5.89 -7.07
CA ASN A 346 4.73 6.20 -6.48
C ASN A 346 4.72 7.45 -5.58
N ASP A 347 5.83 7.78 -4.89
CA ASP A 347 5.82 8.85 -3.88
C ASP A 347 5.51 10.24 -4.46
N GLN A 348 5.81 10.46 -5.75
CA GLN A 348 5.53 11.72 -6.45
C GLN A 348 4.04 12.06 -6.53
N TYR A 349 3.15 11.08 -6.31
CA TYR A 349 1.70 11.27 -6.32
C TYR A 349 1.11 11.47 -4.91
N ILE A 350 1.94 11.48 -3.86
CA ILE A 350 1.50 11.72 -2.49
C ILE A 350 1.40 13.23 -2.25
N LEU A 351 0.22 13.68 -1.81
CA LEU A 351 -0.03 15.11 -1.59
C LEU A 351 0.67 15.60 -0.30
N PRO A 352 1.26 16.81 -0.30
CA PRO A 352 1.84 17.40 0.91
C PRO A 352 0.84 17.62 2.06
N THR A 353 -0.46 17.66 1.77
CA THR A 353 -1.53 17.71 2.79
C THR A 353 -1.69 16.39 3.53
N THR A 354 -1.40 15.26 2.87
CA THR A 354 -1.46 13.92 3.43
C THR A 354 -0.15 13.57 4.16
N TYR A 355 0.99 13.80 3.50
CA TYR A 355 2.32 13.59 4.05
C TYR A 355 3.17 14.87 3.93
N PRO A 356 3.18 15.75 4.94
CA PRO A 356 3.96 16.98 4.90
C PRO A 356 5.45 16.67 4.94
N ASN A 357 6.23 17.34 4.07
CA ASN A 357 7.68 17.24 4.00
C ASN A 357 8.19 15.79 3.81
N LEU A 358 7.52 14.99 2.98
CA LEU A 358 8.04 13.68 2.57
C LEU A 358 9.43 13.86 1.95
N LYS A 359 10.44 13.16 2.49
CA LYS A 359 11.80 13.20 1.98
C LYS A 359 11.82 12.78 0.50
N PRO A 360 12.44 13.56 -0.39
CA PRO A 360 12.48 13.21 -1.80
C PRO A 360 13.36 11.98 -2.05
N TYR A 361 12.96 11.16 -3.02
CA TYR A 361 13.77 10.06 -3.52
C TYR A 361 15.12 10.57 -4.08
N PRO A 362 16.25 9.85 -3.88
CA PRO A 362 17.58 10.22 -4.37
C PRO A 362 17.75 9.97 -5.89
N VAL A 363 17.04 10.76 -6.70
CA VAL A 363 17.04 10.64 -8.18
C VAL A 363 18.46 10.71 -8.74
N ASN A 364 18.76 9.86 -9.73
CA ASN A 364 20.07 9.72 -10.39
C ASN A 364 21.23 9.24 -9.49
N LYS A 365 20.95 8.82 -8.25
CA LYS A 365 21.97 8.25 -7.34
C LYS A 365 21.85 6.74 -7.18
N THR A 366 20.63 6.22 -7.24
CA THR A 366 20.37 4.78 -7.14
C THR A 366 19.12 4.38 -7.93
N THR A 367 18.74 3.11 -7.81
CA THR A 367 17.55 2.49 -8.42
C THR A 367 16.81 1.66 -7.39
N GLY A 368 15.50 1.46 -7.58
CA GLY A 368 14.65 0.69 -6.67
C GLY A 368 14.28 1.46 -5.39
N ILE A 369 13.48 0.83 -4.55
CA ILE A 369 13.01 1.41 -3.27
C ILE A 369 14.19 1.53 -2.29
N VAL A 370 14.24 2.63 -1.53
CA VAL A 370 15.27 2.90 -0.52
C VAL A 370 14.66 2.97 0.88
N SER A 371 15.40 2.55 1.91
CA SER A 371 15.00 2.70 3.31
C SER A 371 15.31 4.10 3.83
N VAL A 372 14.59 4.52 4.88
CA VAL A 372 14.88 5.75 5.62
C VAL A 372 15.20 5.42 7.08
N LEU A 373 16.25 6.03 7.62
CA LEU A 373 16.57 6.05 9.06
C LEU A 373 16.59 7.49 9.56
N GLN A 374 16.27 7.68 10.84
CA GLN A 374 16.36 8.98 11.52
C GLN A 374 16.71 8.76 12.99
N THR A 375 17.86 9.24 13.44
CA THR A 375 18.23 9.22 14.87
C THR A 375 17.53 10.36 15.63
N ASN A 376 17.50 10.28 16.95
CA ASN A 376 16.90 11.32 17.81
C ASN A 376 15.43 11.64 17.47
N GLN A 377 14.64 10.63 17.14
CA GLN A 377 13.20 10.78 16.90
C GLN A 377 12.51 11.25 18.17
N THR A 378 11.52 12.12 18.04
CA THR A 378 10.67 12.50 19.18
C THR A 378 9.64 11.39 19.41
N PRO A 379 9.64 10.72 20.58
CA PRO A 379 8.64 9.70 20.86
C PRO A 379 7.21 10.26 20.83
N PHE A 380 6.27 9.49 20.29
CA PHE A 380 4.86 9.87 20.31
C PHE A 380 4.30 9.80 21.74
N ASN A 381 3.68 10.89 22.21
CA ASN A 381 3.11 10.98 23.55
C ASN A 381 1.65 10.51 23.59
N TRP A 382 1.45 9.20 23.78
CA TRP A 382 0.11 8.60 23.95
C TRP A 382 -0.64 9.20 25.15
N GLN A 383 -1.87 9.66 24.94
CA GLN A 383 -2.69 10.26 26.00
C GLN A 383 -3.66 9.26 26.63
N TYR A 384 -4.05 8.22 25.89
CA TYR A 384 -5.09 7.29 26.32
C TYR A 384 -4.61 5.84 26.29
N THR A 385 -5.21 5.04 27.17
CA THR A 385 -5.06 3.58 27.19
C THR A 385 -6.47 3.01 27.15
N LEU A 386 -6.75 2.19 26.15
CA LEU A 386 -8.07 1.58 25.99
C LEU A 386 -8.31 0.47 27.02
N ASN A 387 -9.49 0.47 27.62
CA ASN A 387 -10.06 -0.75 28.18
C ASN A 387 -10.79 -1.50 27.07
N ARG A 388 -10.17 -2.56 26.54
CA ARG A 388 -10.65 -3.26 25.35
C ARG A 388 -12.08 -3.77 25.54
N PRO A 389 -12.98 -3.55 24.57
CA PRO A 389 -14.30 -4.17 24.56
C PRO A 389 -14.24 -5.69 24.75
N ASN A 390 -15.27 -6.29 25.32
CA ASN A 390 -15.35 -7.74 25.38
C ASN A 390 -15.38 -8.32 23.96
N LYS A 391 -14.48 -9.26 23.64
CA LYS A 391 -14.37 -9.88 22.31
C LYS A 391 -15.67 -10.56 21.83
N LYS A 392 -16.55 -10.96 22.75
CA LYS A 392 -17.87 -11.53 22.45
C LYS A 392 -18.91 -10.46 22.06
N ASN A 393 -18.59 -9.18 22.26
CA ASN A 393 -19.49 -8.04 22.02
C ASN A 393 -18.92 -7.02 21.03
N LEU A 394 -17.95 -7.41 20.20
CA LEU A 394 -17.41 -6.47 19.21
C LEU A 394 -18.49 -6.11 18.18
N VAL A 395 -18.56 -4.81 17.88
CA VAL A 395 -19.26 -4.25 16.73
C VAL A 395 -18.16 -3.63 15.89
N ILE A 396 -17.68 -4.43 14.94
CA ILE A 396 -16.55 -4.13 14.07
C ILE A 396 -17.04 -3.33 12.87
N TYR A 397 -16.38 -2.22 12.58
CA TYR A 397 -16.54 -1.49 11.32
C TYR A 397 -15.29 -1.71 10.47
N GLU A 398 -15.43 -2.55 9.44
CA GLU A 398 -14.38 -2.84 8.48
C GLU A 398 -14.31 -1.69 7.46
N MET A 399 -13.09 -1.22 7.16
CA MET A 399 -12.90 -0.01 6.34
C MET A 399 -11.67 -0.06 5.44
N LEU A 400 -11.89 0.25 4.15
CA LEU A 400 -10.86 0.65 3.19
C LEU A 400 -10.80 2.18 3.11
N LEU A 401 -9.70 2.75 3.59
CA LEU A 401 -9.56 4.20 3.75
C LEU A 401 -9.74 4.97 2.44
N ARG A 402 -9.21 4.39 1.34
CA ARG A 402 -9.34 4.91 -0.03
C ARG A 402 -10.79 5.09 -0.45
N ASP A 403 -11.65 4.12 -0.16
CA ASP A 403 -13.04 4.17 -0.60
C ASP A 403 -13.97 4.84 0.43
N PHE A 404 -13.42 5.34 1.55
CA PHE A 404 -14.18 5.97 2.64
C PHE A 404 -14.07 7.50 2.67
N LEU A 405 -12.91 8.07 2.33
CA LEU A 405 -12.61 9.51 2.49
C LEU A 405 -11.95 10.07 1.24
N VAL A 406 -12.38 11.24 0.75
CA VAL A 406 -11.81 11.82 -0.48
C VAL A 406 -10.29 12.06 -0.40
N ASN A 407 -9.78 12.38 0.79
CA ASN A 407 -8.34 12.63 0.99
C ASN A 407 -7.52 11.35 1.23
N HIS A 408 -8.19 10.20 1.45
CA HIS A 408 -7.56 8.92 1.79
C HIS A 408 -6.54 9.04 2.93
N ASP A 409 -6.80 9.76 4.03
CA ASP A 409 -5.77 9.96 5.06
C ASP A 409 -6.26 9.78 6.50
N PHE A 410 -5.33 9.41 7.39
CA PHE A 410 -5.61 9.21 8.81
C PHE A 410 -6.04 10.50 9.53
N ASN A 411 -5.61 11.65 9.02
CA ASN A 411 -5.93 12.95 9.63
C ASN A 411 -7.43 13.26 9.50
N THR A 412 -7.98 13.10 8.31
CA THR A 412 -9.39 13.28 7.97
C THR A 412 -10.24 12.16 8.59
N LEU A 413 -9.69 10.94 8.73
CA LEU A 413 -10.42 9.82 9.32
C LEU A 413 -10.89 10.09 10.75
N LYS A 414 -10.12 10.84 11.53
CA LYS A 414 -10.49 11.25 12.90
C LYS A 414 -11.85 11.97 12.95
N ASP A 415 -12.20 12.72 11.92
CA ASP A 415 -13.46 13.47 11.87
C ASP A 415 -14.69 12.55 11.79
N SER A 416 -14.51 11.30 11.34
CA SER A 416 -15.57 10.29 11.27
C SER A 416 -15.87 9.60 12.60
N LEU A 417 -15.03 9.75 13.63
CA LEU A 417 -15.18 9.01 14.89
C LEU A 417 -16.52 9.26 15.59
N ASN A 418 -17.06 10.49 15.49
CA ASN A 418 -18.39 10.80 16.04
C ASN A 418 -19.51 10.05 15.30
N TYR A 419 -19.38 9.85 13.99
CA TYR A 419 -20.33 9.06 13.20
C TYR A 419 -20.29 7.59 13.63
N LEU A 420 -19.09 7.00 13.70
CA LEU A 420 -18.89 5.60 14.11
C LEU A 420 -19.37 5.35 15.55
N LYS A 421 -19.08 6.27 16.46
CA LYS A 421 -19.55 6.19 17.85
C LYS A 421 -21.08 6.26 17.94
N LYS A 422 -21.73 7.13 17.16
CA LYS A 422 -23.21 7.17 17.08
C LYS A 422 -23.80 5.89 16.49
N LEU A 423 -23.12 5.26 15.54
CA LEU A 423 -23.50 3.96 15.02
C LEU A 423 -23.39 2.84 16.07
N GLY A 424 -22.64 3.07 17.16
CA GLY A 424 -22.39 2.09 18.22
C GLY A 424 -21.22 1.16 17.92
N VAL A 425 -20.34 1.53 16.99
CA VAL A 425 -19.08 0.84 16.71
C VAL A 425 -18.18 0.94 17.93
N ASN A 426 -17.59 -0.19 18.34
CA ASN A 426 -16.60 -0.25 19.42
C ASN A 426 -15.25 -0.79 18.94
N THR A 427 -15.15 -1.20 17.68
CA THR A 427 -13.91 -1.68 17.05
C THR A 427 -13.87 -1.24 15.60
N ILE A 428 -12.76 -0.67 15.14
CA ILE A 428 -12.49 -0.40 13.73
C ILE A 428 -11.50 -1.45 13.24
N GLU A 429 -11.85 -2.14 12.16
CA GLU A 429 -10.90 -2.97 11.41
C GLU A 429 -10.42 -2.16 10.21
N LEU A 430 -9.17 -1.71 10.27
CA LEU A 430 -8.52 -1.07 9.14
C LEU A 430 -8.01 -2.15 8.20
N MET A 431 -8.53 -2.16 6.97
CA MET A 431 -7.92 -2.93 5.87
C MET A 431 -6.43 -2.56 5.72
N PRO A 432 -5.61 -3.37 5.03
CA PRO A 432 -4.17 -3.26 5.16
C PRO A 432 -3.63 -1.87 4.84
N VAL A 433 -2.91 -1.30 5.81
CA VAL A 433 -2.22 -0.01 5.70
C VAL A 433 -0.71 -0.13 5.87
N THR A 434 -0.17 -1.35 5.83
CA THR A 434 1.28 -1.58 5.69
C THR A 434 1.71 -1.25 4.27
N GLU A 435 2.90 -0.70 4.07
CA GLU A 435 3.41 -0.29 2.76
C GLU A 435 3.37 -1.46 1.73
N PHE A 436 2.69 -1.20 0.63
CA PHE A 436 2.38 -2.18 -0.43
C PHE A 436 2.83 -1.67 -1.81
N GLU A 437 2.74 -2.53 -2.83
CA GLU A 437 3.11 -2.11 -4.19
C GLU A 437 2.09 -1.14 -4.80
N GLY A 438 2.53 0.09 -5.08
CA GLY A 438 1.69 1.16 -5.62
C GLY A 438 0.97 1.97 -4.53
N ASN A 439 0.30 3.05 -4.93
CA ASN A 439 -0.50 3.87 -3.99
C ASN A 439 -1.99 3.49 -3.95
N LYS A 440 -2.45 2.70 -4.92
CA LYS A 440 -3.87 2.39 -5.11
C LYS A 440 -4.09 0.90 -5.28
N SER A 441 -4.28 0.22 -4.17
CA SER A 441 -4.78 -1.15 -4.10
C SER A 441 -5.69 -1.29 -2.87
N TRP A 442 -6.03 -2.51 -2.47
CA TRP A 442 -6.65 -2.79 -1.18
C TRP A 442 -5.62 -3.07 -0.07
N GLY A 443 -4.32 -2.98 -0.38
CA GLY A 443 -3.21 -3.24 0.54
C GLY A 443 -2.77 -4.71 0.65
N TYR A 444 -3.50 -5.66 0.04
CA TYR A 444 -3.18 -7.10 0.00
C TYR A 444 -1.99 -7.49 -0.89
N ASN A 445 -1.12 -6.54 -1.23
CA ASN A 445 0.13 -6.76 -1.97
C ASN A 445 1.33 -6.17 -1.21
N PRO A 446 1.55 -6.60 0.05
CA PRO A 446 2.51 -5.98 0.96
C PRO A 446 3.97 -6.22 0.56
N ALA A 447 4.82 -5.25 0.89
CA ALA A 447 6.27 -5.35 0.69
C ALA A 447 7.09 -5.01 1.95
N TYR A 448 6.62 -4.07 2.78
CA TYR A 448 7.32 -3.62 4.00
C TYR A 448 6.39 -3.61 5.22
N PHE A 449 6.46 -4.67 6.01
CA PHE A 449 5.49 -4.99 7.08
C PHE A 449 5.61 -4.13 8.35
N PHE A 450 6.67 -3.32 8.48
CA PHE A 450 6.89 -2.40 9.60
C PHE A 450 6.60 -0.94 9.23
N ALA A 451 6.36 -0.65 7.95
CA ALA A 451 6.11 0.69 7.47
C ALA A 451 4.60 0.90 7.28
N PRO A 452 3.98 1.90 7.91
CA PRO A 452 2.67 2.37 7.46
C PRO A 452 2.80 3.02 6.08
N ASP A 453 1.84 2.76 5.21
CA ASP A 453 1.85 3.27 3.85
C ASP A 453 1.74 4.80 3.84
N LYS A 454 2.72 5.43 3.18
CA LYS A 454 2.84 6.89 3.13
C LYS A 454 1.68 7.55 2.39
N TYR A 455 0.98 6.82 1.53
CA TYR A 455 -0.21 7.29 0.82
C TYR A 455 -1.33 7.70 1.78
N TYR A 456 -1.38 7.10 2.97
CA TYR A 456 -2.40 7.39 3.99
C TYR A 456 -1.95 8.40 5.06
N GLY A 457 -0.65 8.72 5.12
CA GLY A 457 -0.08 9.76 5.99
C GLY A 457 1.21 9.35 6.71
N THR A 458 1.59 10.12 7.73
CA THR A 458 2.79 9.86 8.53
C THR A 458 2.53 8.82 9.63
N GLU A 459 3.59 8.17 10.14
CA GLU A 459 3.47 7.26 11.30
C GLU A 459 2.75 7.91 12.50
N ASN A 460 3.02 9.19 12.76
CA ASN A 460 2.39 9.92 13.85
C ASN A 460 0.91 10.23 13.57
N SER A 461 0.50 10.40 12.31
CA SER A 461 -0.92 10.57 11.98
C SER A 461 -1.73 9.30 12.26
N LEU A 462 -1.16 8.11 11.99
CA LEU A 462 -1.77 6.83 12.37
C LEU A 462 -1.82 6.67 13.89
N LYS A 463 -0.73 6.94 14.62
CA LYS A 463 -0.70 6.89 16.09
C LYS A 463 -1.73 7.84 16.72
N GLN A 464 -1.87 9.05 16.18
CA GLN A 464 -2.91 10.01 16.61
C GLN A 464 -4.33 9.49 16.37
N PHE A 465 -4.57 8.85 15.22
CA PHE A 465 -5.87 8.24 14.94
C PHE A 465 -6.19 7.15 15.97
N ILE A 466 -5.24 6.25 16.25
CA ILE A 466 -5.41 5.19 17.25
C ILE A 466 -5.65 5.78 18.65
N ASP A 467 -4.89 6.80 19.07
CA ASP A 467 -5.05 7.46 20.38
C ASP A 467 -6.44 8.13 20.51
N GLU A 468 -6.94 8.75 19.44
CA GLU A 468 -8.30 9.33 19.41
C GLU A 468 -9.41 8.25 19.36
N CYS A 469 -9.17 7.08 18.76
CA CYS A 469 -10.05 5.91 18.90
C CYS A 469 -10.11 5.45 20.36
N HIS A 470 -8.95 5.30 21.01
CA HIS A 470 -8.84 4.85 22.40
C HIS A 470 -9.56 5.80 23.37
N LYS A 471 -9.41 7.11 23.18
CA LYS A 471 -10.19 8.15 23.89
C LYS A 471 -11.71 7.95 23.77
N ASN A 472 -12.16 7.43 22.63
CA ASN A 472 -13.58 7.19 22.37
C ASN A 472 -14.07 5.80 22.78
N GLY A 473 -13.20 4.97 23.37
CA GLY A 473 -13.53 3.59 23.74
C GLY A 473 -13.61 2.64 22.54
N ILE A 474 -12.97 3.01 21.42
CA ILE A 474 -12.97 2.25 20.17
C ILE A 474 -11.61 1.56 20.03
N ALA A 475 -11.63 0.23 19.88
CA ALA A 475 -10.46 -0.56 19.54
C ALA A 475 -10.06 -0.39 18.07
N VAL A 476 -8.78 -0.51 17.76
CA VAL A 476 -8.28 -0.56 16.38
C VAL A 476 -7.62 -1.91 16.12
N VAL A 477 -8.18 -2.65 15.16
CA VAL A 477 -7.62 -3.89 14.62
C VAL A 477 -7.01 -3.57 13.27
N LEU A 478 -5.80 -4.08 13.02
CA LEU A 478 -5.13 -3.96 11.73
C LEU A 478 -5.30 -5.27 10.95
N ASP A 479 -5.72 -5.17 9.69
CA ASP A 479 -5.66 -6.30 8.77
C ASP A 479 -4.22 -6.57 8.34
N MET A 480 -3.75 -7.80 8.56
CA MET A 480 -2.34 -8.20 8.44
C MET A 480 -2.19 -9.34 7.45
N VAL A 481 -1.41 -9.09 6.40
CA VAL A 481 -1.28 -9.94 5.21
C VAL A 481 0.05 -10.70 5.25
N LEU A 482 0.22 -11.57 6.24
CA LEU A 482 1.46 -12.34 6.43
C LEU A 482 1.42 -13.75 5.81
N ASN A 483 0.40 -14.08 5.01
CA ASN A 483 0.37 -15.32 4.22
C ASN A 483 1.30 -15.27 2.99
N HIS A 484 1.58 -14.06 2.45
CA HIS A 484 2.50 -13.88 1.33
C HIS A 484 3.22 -12.52 1.37
N ALA A 485 4.19 -12.33 0.46
CA ALA A 485 4.77 -11.02 0.11
C ALA A 485 4.84 -10.83 -1.41
N PHE A 486 5.07 -9.61 -1.90
CA PHE A 486 5.19 -9.32 -3.33
C PHE A 486 6.64 -9.04 -3.79
N GLY A 487 6.84 -8.88 -5.10
CA GLY A 487 8.15 -8.90 -5.76
C GLY A 487 9.11 -7.77 -5.33
N SER A 488 8.58 -6.63 -4.92
CA SER A 488 9.34 -5.52 -4.34
C SER A 488 9.82 -5.79 -2.92
N SER A 489 9.36 -6.85 -2.24
CA SER A 489 9.85 -7.20 -0.91
C SER A 489 11.35 -7.56 -0.96
N PRO A 490 12.21 -6.93 -0.15
CA PRO A 490 13.64 -7.27 -0.10
C PRO A 490 13.90 -8.74 0.24
N MET A 491 13.04 -9.36 1.05
CA MET A 491 13.16 -10.77 1.42
C MET A 491 12.99 -11.69 0.19
N VAL A 492 12.08 -11.34 -0.72
CA VAL A 492 11.86 -12.06 -1.99
C VAL A 492 13.04 -11.81 -2.93
N GLN A 493 13.42 -10.54 -3.13
CA GLN A 493 14.50 -10.15 -4.05
C GLN A 493 15.84 -10.79 -3.67
N MET A 494 16.15 -10.88 -2.37
CA MET A 494 17.39 -11.51 -1.90
C MET A 494 17.50 -12.97 -2.30
N TYR A 495 16.39 -13.71 -2.36
CA TYR A 495 16.39 -15.15 -2.63
C TYR A 495 15.58 -15.47 -3.87
N TRP A 496 15.69 -14.64 -4.92
CA TRP A 496 15.02 -14.87 -6.19
C TRP A 496 15.81 -15.84 -7.07
N ASP A 497 15.16 -16.90 -7.55
CA ASP A 497 15.67 -17.73 -8.63
C ASP A 497 15.16 -17.18 -9.97
N ALA A 498 16.00 -16.40 -10.65
CA ALA A 498 15.65 -15.78 -11.93
C ALA A 498 15.38 -16.80 -13.05
N ALA A 499 15.99 -17.99 -12.99
CA ALA A 499 15.76 -19.03 -14.01
C ALA A 499 14.40 -19.71 -13.82
N ALA A 500 13.99 -19.90 -12.56
CA ALA A 500 12.70 -20.51 -12.22
C ALA A 500 11.55 -19.49 -12.10
N GLY A 501 11.85 -18.19 -12.01
CA GLY A 501 10.84 -17.13 -11.86
C GLY A 501 10.08 -17.20 -10.53
N LYS A 502 10.76 -17.63 -9.45
CA LYS A 502 10.15 -17.85 -8.13
C LYS A 502 11.21 -17.75 -7.00
N PRO A 503 10.80 -17.72 -5.72
CA PRO A 503 11.74 -17.82 -4.62
C PRO A 503 12.59 -19.10 -4.71
N ALA A 504 13.89 -18.95 -4.47
CA ALA A 504 14.85 -20.05 -4.49
C ALA A 504 14.59 -21.04 -3.35
N THR A 505 14.98 -22.30 -3.57
CA THR A 505 14.83 -23.38 -2.57
C THR A 505 15.58 -23.13 -1.26
N ASN A 506 16.60 -22.27 -1.29
CA ASN A 506 17.36 -21.86 -0.11
C ASN A 506 16.83 -20.57 0.54
N SER A 507 15.67 -20.06 0.12
CA SER A 507 14.99 -18.96 0.80
C SER A 507 14.72 -19.33 2.25
N PRO A 508 15.13 -18.49 3.22
CA PRO A 508 14.88 -18.80 4.63
C PRO A 508 13.42 -18.58 5.03
N TRP A 509 12.64 -17.82 4.24
CA TRP A 509 11.28 -17.43 4.58
C TRP A 509 10.18 -18.03 3.71
N PHE A 510 10.45 -18.24 2.41
CA PHE A 510 9.40 -18.52 1.44
C PHE A 510 9.44 -19.96 0.93
N ASN A 511 8.26 -20.50 0.64
CA ASN A 511 8.14 -21.70 -0.17
C ASN A 511 8.43 -21.34 -1.64
N PRO A 512 9.21 -22.15 -2.40
CA PRO A 512 9.39 -21.92 -3.83
C PRO A 512 8.09 -22.02 -4.63
N ASP A 513 7.23 -22.95 -4.21
CA ASP A 513 5.90 -23.18 -4.77
C ASP A 513 4.89 -23.12 -3.63
N ALA A 514 3.81 -22.39 -3.84
CA ALA A 514 2.75 -22.21 -2.85
C ALA A 514 2.13 -23.53 -2.42
N LYS A 515 1.75 -23.64 -1.15
CA LYS A 515 1.14 -24.86 -0.59
C LYS A 515 -0.38 -24.92 -0.72
N HIS A 516 -1.01 -23.87 -1.25
CA HIS A 516 -2.47 -23.73 -1.29
C HIS A 516 -2.99 -22.99 -2.56
N PRO A 517 -4.26 -23.19 -2.95
CA PRO A 517 -4.82 -22.75 -4.25
C PRO A 517 -4.97 -21.24 -4.44
N PHE A 518 -5.09 -20.46 -3.37
CA PHE A 518 -5.42 -19.02 -3.42
C PHE A 518 -4.23 -18.11 -3.10
N ASN A 519 -3.01 -18.56 -3.41
CA ASN A 519 -1.82 -17.73 -3.27
C ASN A 519 -1.72 -16.72 -4.42
N VAL A 520 -1.68 -15.43 -4.09
CA VAL A 520 -1.59 -14.31 -5.04
C VAL A 520 -0.22 -13.62 -5.06
N GLY A 521 0.66 -13.95 -4.10
CA GLY A 521 2.03 -13.44 -3.98
C GLY A 521 3.06 -14.57 -3.84
N TYR A 522 4.07 -14.38 -2.99
CA TYR A 522 5.06 -15.39 -2.63
C TYR A 522 4.78 -15.93 -1.23
N ASP A 523 4.46 -17.22 -1.17
CA ASP A 523 3.97 -17.96 0.01
C ASP A 523 5.02 -18.09 1.12
N PHE A 524 4.69 -17.60 2.32
CA PHE A 524 5.56 -17.72 3.49
C PHE A 524 5.56 -19.14 4.06
N ASN A 525 6.76 -19.68 4.31
CA ASN A 525 6.92 -20.90 5.09
C ASN A 525 6.84 -20.60 6.60
N HIS A 526 5.64 -20.70 7.17
CA HIS A 526 5.39 -20.44 8.59
C HIS A 526 5.94 -21.49 9.57
N GLU A 527 6.46 -22.61 9.08
CA GLU A 527 7.20 -23.57 9.92
C GLU A 527 8.69 -23.21 10.05
N SER A 528 9.24 -22.41 9.12
CA SER A 528 10.62 -21.96 9.19
C SER A 528 10.86 -21.05 10.41
N GLN A 529 12.05 -21.16 11.02
CA GLN A 529 12.39 -20.31 12.16
C GLN A 529 12.47 -18.83 11.76
N ALA A 530 13.01 -18.53 10.57
CA ALA A 530 13.14 -17.16 10.10
C ALA A 530 11.78 -16.47 9.91
N THR A 531 10.77 -17.18 9.39
CA THR A 531 9.40 -16.64 9.29
C THR A 531 8.75 -16.50 10.67
N LYS A 532 8.95 -17.45 11.59
CA LYS A 532 8.46 -17.31 12.97
C LYS A 532 9.02 -16.06 13.65
N ASP A 533 10.33 -15.86 13.56
CA ASP A 533 11.02 -14.69 14.15
C ASP A 533 10.58 -13.38 13.48
N PHE A 534 10.35 -13.40 12.17
CA PHE A 534 9.81 -12.25 11.43
C PHE A 534 8.39 -11.89 11.88
N VAL A 535 7.47 -12.85 11.88
CA VAL A 535 6.08 -12.67 12.34
C VAL A 535 6.06 -12.14 13.77
N ASP A 536 6.89 -12.70 14.65
CA ASP A 536 6.99 -12.27 16.05
C ASP A 536 7.41 -10.81 16.20
N ARG A 537 8.32 -10.34 15.34
CA ARG A 537 8.75 -8.93 15.33
C ARG A 537 7.67 -8.01 14.76
N VAL A 538 6.99 -8.39 13.68
CA VAL A 538 5.86 -7.61 13.13
C VAL A 538 4.76 -7.48 14.19
N VAL A 539 4.38 -8.58 14.84
CA VAL A 539 3.38 -8.58 15.93
C VAL A 539 3.83 -7.68 17.08
N THR A 540 5.08 -7.80 17.52
CA THR A 540 5.63 -6.96 18.61
C THR A 540 5.60 -5.49 18.24
N HIS A 541 6.02 -5.15 17.02
CA HIS A 541 6.08 -3.79 16.53
C HIS A 541 4.71 -3.10 16.57
N TRP A 542 3.69 -3.69 15.96
CA TRP A 542 2.38 -3.06 15.88
C TRP A 542 1.67 -3.00 17.25
N LEU A 543 1.74 -4.06 18.07
CA LEU A 543 1.12 -4.08 19.40
C LEU A 543 1.79 -3.13 20.41
N THR A 544 3.10 -2.88 20.29
CA THR A 544 3.83 -2.04 21.26
C THR A 544 4.04 -0.60 20.77
N LYS A 545 4.50 -0.41 19.53
CA LYS A 545 4.85 0.91 18.98
C LYS A 545 3.61 1.69 18.52
N TYR A 546 2.64 1.00 17.93
CA TYR A 546 1.39 1.59 17.45
C TYR A 546 0.20 1.36 18.38
N LYS A 547 0.35 0.48 19.39
CA LYS A 547 -0.69 0.17 20.38
C LYS A 547 -2.03 -0.25 19.76
N ILE A 548 -2.00 -0.91 18.60
CA ILE A 548 -3.24 -1.51 18.08
C ILE A 548 -3.75 -2.59 19.05
N ASP A 549 -5.03 -2.92 18.93
CA ASP A 549 -5.74 -3.78 19.88
C ASP A 549 -5.80 -5.25 19.44
N GLY A 550 -5.35 -5.53 18.22
CA GLY A 550 -5.33 -6.88 17.66
C GLY A 550 -5.14 -6.85 16.15
N PHE A 551 -5.23 -8.03 15.56
CA PHE A 551 -5.14 -8.22 14.12
C PHE A 551 -6.33 -8.99 13.59
N ARG A 552 -6.75 -8.65 12.36
CA ARG A 552 -7.42 -9.57 11.46
C ARG A 552 -6.35 -10.16 10.55
N TRP A 553 -6.30 -11.47 10.47
CA TRP A 553 -5.30 -12.19 9.70
C TRP A 553 -5.90 -12.63 8.39
N ASP A 554 -5.45 -11.96 7.32
CA ASP A 554 -5.86 -12.24 5.96
C ASP A 554 -5.51 -13.65 5.53
N LEU A 555 -6.47 -14.29 4.84
CA LEU A 555 -6.36 -15.64 4.31
C LEU A 555 -5.73 -16.60 5.31
N SER A 556 -6.20 -16.58 6.56
CA SER A 556 -5.55 -17.30 7.67
C SER A 556 -5.43 -18.82 7.42
N LYS A 557 -6.26 -19.38 6.54
CA LYS A 557 -6.17 -20.77 6.10
C LYS A 557 -4.88 -21.07 5.29
N GLY A 558 -4.27 -20.04 4.71
CA GLY A 558 -3.04 -20.09 3.92
C GLY A 558 -1.78 -20.28 4.75
N PHE A 559 -1.85 -20.11 6.07
CA PHE A 559 -0.73 -20.32 7.00
C PHE A 559 -0.52 -21.84 7.24
N THR A 560 -0.18 -22.55 6.18
CA THR A 560 -0.07 -24.02 6.15
C THR A 560 1.18 -24.46 5.39
N GLN A 561 1.76 -25.57 5.84
CA GLN A 561 2.77 -26.31 5.07
C GLN A 561 2.22 -27.63 4.49
N THR A 562 0.95 -27.94 4.73
CA THR A 562 0.24 -29.05 4.10
C THR A 562 -0.03 -28.69 2.64
N ASN A 563 0.62 -29.40 1.73
CA ASN A 563 0.49 -29.11 0.31
C ASN A 563 -0.86 -29.61 -0.23
N SER A 564 -1.75 -28.67 -0.52
CA SER A 564 -3.05 -28.92 -1.14
C SER A 564 -3.08 -28.62 -2.64
N GLY A 565 -1.99 -28.07 -3.20
CA GLY A 565 -1.92 -27.67 -4.60
C GLY A 565 -3.08 -26.77 -4.98
N SER A 566 -3.87 -27.17 -5.98
CA SER A 566 -5.07 -26.45 -6.44
C SER A 566 -6.39 -26.93 -5.80
N ASP A 567 -6.36 -27.90 -4.88
CA ASP A 567 -7.56 -28.53 -4.30
C ASP A 567 -8.06 -27.79 -3.05
N VAL A 568 -9.12 -26.99 -3.24
CA VAL A 568 -9.77 -26.22 -2.14
C VAL A 568 -10.41 -27.15 -1.11
N GLY A 569 -10.91 -28.32 -1.51
CA GLY A 569 -11.52 -29.29 -0.60
C GLY A 569 -10.47 -29.88 0.33
N LEU A 570 -9.34 -30.32 -0.23
CA LEU A 570 -8.21 -30.82 0.56
C LEU A 570 -7.64 -29.74 1.49
N TRP A 571 -7.50 -28.51 1.00
CA TRP A 571 -7.02 -27.39 1.81
C TRP A 571 -7.94 -27.06 3.00
N SER A 572 -9.25 -27.29 2.82
CA SER A 572 -10.26 -27.01 3.84
C SER A 572 -10.38 -28.11 4.90
N ASN A 573 -9.81 -29.30 4.66
CA ASN A 573 -9.75 -30.36 5.68
C ASN A 573 -8.95 -29.90 6.90
N TYR A 574 -9.19 -30.58 8.02
CA TYR A 574 -8.46 -30.35 9.26
C TYR A 574 -6.94 -30.48 9.05
N ASP A 575 -6.19 -29.46 9.44
CA ASP A 575 -4.74 -29.39 9.36
C ASP A 575 -4.14 -29.08 10.73
N GLY A 576 -3.54 -30.11 11.35
CA GLY A 576 -2.91 -29.97 12.66
C GLY A 576 -1.67 -29.05 12.68
N SER A 577 -0.94 -28.93 11.57
CA SER A 577 0.20 -28.01 11.47
C SER A 577 -0.29 -26.56 11.45
N ARG A 578 -1.30 -26.26 10.62
CA ARG A 578 -1.94 -24.94 10.56
C ARG A 578 -2.50 -24.51 11.91
N VAL A 579 -3.17 -25.42 12.63
CA VAL A 579 -3.63 -25.17 14.00
C VAL A 579 -2.48 -24.83 14.95
N ALA A 580 -1.36 -25.57 14.89
CA ALA A 580 -0.20 -25.31 15.72
C ALA A 580 0.46 -23.94 15.41
N ILE A 581 0.53 -23.56 14.14
CA ILE A 581 1.01 -22.23 13.70
C ILE A 581 0.15 -21.13 14.33
N TRP A 582 -1.18 -21.25 14.27
CA TRP A 582 -2.08 -20.25 14.83
C TRP A 582 -2.00 -20.16 16.34
N LYS A 583 -1.93 -21.29 17.06
CA LYS A 583 -1.76 -21.28 18.52
C LYS A 583 -0.47 -20.57 18.93
N ARG A 584 0.64 -20.83 18.23
CA ARG A 584 1.92 -20.14 18.46
C ARG A 584 1.82 -18.62 18.25
N ILE A 585 1.21 -18.18 17.14
CA ILE A 585 1.00 -16.75 16.85
C ILE A 585 0.13 -16.12 17.94
N TYR A 586 -0.97 -16.77 18.32
CA TYR A 586 -1.86 -16.31 19.37
C TYR A 586 -1.14 -16.18 20.72
N ASP A 587 -0.40 -17.20 21.14
CA ASP A 587 0.38 -17.17 22.39
C ASP A 587 1.38 -16.02 22.40
N LYS A 588 2.06 -15.77 21.27
CA LYS A 588 2.96 -14.63 21.11
C LYS A 588 2.22 -13.30 21.28
N MET A 589 1.07 -13.13 20.62
CA MET A 589 0.24 -11.94 20.76
C MET A 589 -0.19 -11.72 22.22
N GLN A 590 -0.70 -12.76 22.88
CA GLN A 590 -1.14 -12.69 24.27
C GLN A 590 0.02 -12.39 25.24
N ALA A 591 1.22 -12.91 24.98
CA ALA A 591 2.40 -12.63 25.79
C ALA A 591 2.87 -11.17 25.68
N ILE A 592 2.69 -10.53 24.52
CA ILE A 592 3.07 -9.13 24.28
C ILE A 592 2.00 -8.18 24.82
N SER A 593 0.74 -8.43 24.47
CA SER A 593 -0.40 -7.60 24.82
C SER A 593 -1.60 -8.49 25.19
N PRO A 594 -1.73 -8.87 26.47
CA PRO A 594 -2.83 -9.70 26.94
C PRO A 594 -4.19 -9.16 26.52
N ASN A 595 -5.09 -10.06 26.14
CA ASN A 595 -6.43 -9.76 25.61
C ASN A 595 -6.45 -9.05 24.24
N SER A 596 -5.32 -8.98 23.50
CA SER A 596 -5.36 -8.54 22.11
C SER A 596 -6.25 -9.46 21.26
N TYR A 597 -6.96 -8.89 20.29
CA TYR A 597 -7.83 -9.67 19.40
C TYR A 597 -7.02 -10.39 18.33
N CYS A 598 -7.29 -11.68 18.16
CA CYS A 598 -6.80 -12.48 17.04
C CYS A 598 -8.03 -12.91 16.24
N ILE A 599 -8.28 -12.23 15.13
CA ILE A 599 -9.40 -12.47 14.23
C ILE A 599 -8.87 -13.19 13.00
N LEU A 600 -9.47 -14.32 12.64
CA LEU A 600 -9.04 -15.15 11.53
C LEU A 600 -10.09 -15.14 10.40
N GLU A 601 -9.67 -14.74 9.20
CA GLU A 601 -10.39 -15.10 7.98
C GLU A 601 -10.11 -16.57 7.69
N HIS A 602 -10.91 -17.46 8.28
CA HIS A 602 -10.65 -18.90 8.31
C HIS A 602 -11.88 -19.66 7.85
N PHE A 603 -11.75 -20.40 6.75
CA PHE A 603 -12.85 -21.18 6.16
C PHE A 603 -12.42 -22.64 5.98
N ALA A 604 -12.16 -23.31 7.11
CA ALA A 604 -11.78 -24.73 7.16
C ALA A 604 -12.96 -25.58 7.65
N THR A 605 -12.76 -26.88 7.82
CA THR A 605 -13.76 -27.73 8.49
C THR A 605 -14.10 -27.19 9.87
N ASN A 606 -15.37 -27.29 10.26
CA ASN A 606 -15.86 -26.77 11.54
C ASN A 606 -15.11 -27.35 12.76
N SER A 607 -14.55 -28.56 12.66
CA SER A 607 -13.72 -29.14 13.73
C SER A 607 -12.47 -28.30 14.01
N GLU A 608 -11.80 -27.80 12.96
CA GLU A 608 -10.62 -26.95 13.11
C GLU A 608 -11.00 -25.58 13.68
N GLU A 609 -12.04 -24.96 13.11
CA GLU A 609 -12.56 -23.67 13.57
C GLU A 609 -13.02 -23.73 15.05
N THR A 610 -13.66 -24.83 15.46
CA THR A 610 -14.05 -25.07 16.85
C THR A 610 -12.85 -25.11 17.78
N GLU A 611 -11.76 -25.76 17.37
CA GLU A 611 -10.53 -25.85 18.16
C GLU A 611 -9.88 -24.47 18.34
N LEU A 612 -9.74 -23.69 17.27
CA LEU A 612 -9.18 -22.33 17.31
C LEU A 612 -10.06 -21.38 18.13
N SER A 613 -11.38 -21.48 17.98
CA SER A 613 -12.36 -20.75 18.78
C SER A 613 -12.24 -21.05 20.28
N ASN A 614 -12.13 -22.34 20.64
CA ASN A 614 -11.94 -22.78 22.02
C ASN A 614 -10.60 -22.31 22.60
N TYR A 615 -9.57 -22.13 21.76
CA TYR A 615 -8.28 -21.59 22.16
C TYR A 615 -8.33 -20.08 22.47
N GLY A 616 -9.33 -19.37 21.95
CA GLY A 616 -9.60 -17.97 22.27
C GLY A 616 -9.58 -17.00 21.08
N MET A 617 -9.42 -17.52 19.86
CA MET A 617 -9.43 -16.75 18.61
C MET A 617 -10.86 -16.46 18.16
N LEU A 618 -11.02 -15.38 17.40
CA LEU A 618 -12.27 -15.01 16.73
C LEU A 618 -12.20 -15.44 15.27
N LEU A 619 -13.31 -15.84 14.67
CA LEU A 619 -13.34 -16.37 13.31
C LEU A 619 -14.43 -15.72 12.48
N TRP A 620 -14.17 -15.48 11.20
CA TRP A 620 -15.15 -15.00 10.25
C TRP A 620 -16.28 -16.02 10.02
N GLY A 621 -17.51 -15.52 10.04
CA GLY A 621 -18.73 -16.30 9.81
C GLY A 621 -19.49 -15.75 8.61
N ASN A 622 -19.02 -16.08 7.41
CA ASN A 622 -19.62 -15.62 6.16
C ASN A 622 -21.07 -16.11 6.03
N ALA A 623 -22.01 -15.17 5.99
CA ALA A 623 -23.42 -15.43 5.68
C ALA A 623 -23.95 -14.54 4.54
N ASN A 624 -23.06 -13.92 3.76
CA ASN A 624 -23.44 -12.99 2.70
C ASN A 624 -24.41 -13.61 1.71
N HIS A 625 -24.14 -14.83 1.22
CA HIS A 625 -25.02 -15.50 0.25
C HIS A 625 -26.44 -15.67 0.81
N SER A 626 -26.58 -16.20 2.02
CA SER A 626 -27.89 -16.46 2.62
C SER A 626 -28.64 -15.19 2.98
N PHE A 627 -27.95 -14.15 3.46
CA PHE A 627 -28.55 -12.83 3.66
C PHE A 627 -28.97 -12.17 2.34
N ASN A 628 -28.22 -12.35 1.26
CA ASN A 628 -28.61 -11.93 -0.09
C ASN A 628 -29.89 -12.61 -0.54
N GLN A 629 -29.95 -13.95 -0.46
CA GLN A 629 -31.16 -14.71 -0.82
C GLN A 629 -32.37 -14.26 0.00
N ALA A 630 -32.20 -14.14 1.32
CA ALA A 630 -33.26 -13.70 2.21
C ALA A 630 -33.72 -12.26 1.88
N SER A 631 -32.79 -11.31 1.80
CA SER A 631 -33.12 -9.88 1.58
C SER A 631 -33.77 -9.63 0.21
N MET A 632 -33.36 -10.37 -0.82
CA MET A 632 -33.99 -10.37 -2.14
C MET A 632 -35.38 -11.02 -2.18
N GLY A 633 -35.79 -11.74 -1.14
CA GLY A 633 -37.13 -12.33 -1.05
C GLY A 633 -37.23 -13.76 -1.59
N TYR A 634 -36.11 -14.49 -1.63
CA TYR A 634 -36.06 -15.92 -1.99
C TYR A 634 -35.97 -16.79 -0.73
N SER A 635 -36.64 -17.94 -0.74
CA SER A 635 -36.59 -18.92 0.37
C SER A 635 -35.43 -19.90 0.24
N THR A 636 -35.07 -20.29 -0.97
CA THR A 636 -33.95 -21.18 -1.26
C THR A 636 -32.62 -20.56 -0.83
N ASP A 637 -31.81 -21.33 -0.12
CA ASP A 637 -30.48 -20.96 0.41
C ASP A 637 -30.47 -19.72 1.31
N SER A 638 -31.63 -19.32 1.85
CA SER A 638 -31.83 -18.12 2.66
C SER A 638 -31.59 -18.30 4.16
N ASP A 639 -31.12 -19.49 4.58
CA ASP A 639 -30.85 -19.80 5.98
C ASP A 639 -29.47 -19.29 6.40
N PHE A 640 -29.45 -18.17 7.11
CA PHE A 640 -28.23 -17.57 7.67
C PHE A 640 -27.93 -18.08 9.11
N GLY A 641 -28.52 -19.18 9.55
CA GLY A 641 -28.30 -19.76 10.88
C GLY A 641 -26.86 -20.18 11.16
N ASN A 642 -26.08 -20.49 10.12
CA ASN A 642 -24.65 -20.79 10.24
C ASN A 642 -23.78 -19.56 10.63
N SER A 643 -24.38 -18.37 10.79
CA SER A 643 -23.74 -17.18 11.38
C SER A 643 -23.77 -17.15 12.91
N LEU A 644 -24.39 -18.16 13.55
CA LEU A 644 -24.46 -18.32 15.00
C LEU A 644 -23.50 -19.41 15.49
N SER A 645 -22.70 -19.10 16.51
CA SER A 645 -21.80 -20.07 17.16
C SER A 645 -22.52 -21.32 17.67
N THR A 646 -23.76 -21.17 18.16
CA THR A 646 -24.58 -22.29 18.65
C THR A 646 -25.00 -23.25 17.53
N SER A 647 -25.26 -22.76 16.32
CA SER A 647 -25.58 -23.61 15.16
C SER A 647 -24.37 -24.42 14.70
N ARG A 648 -23.16 -23.97 15.03
CA ARG A 648 -21.89 -24.68 14.77
C ARG A 648 -21.44 -25.55 15.95
N SER A 649 -22.24 -25.66 17.01
CA SER A 649 -21.90 -26.37 18.25
C SER A 649 -20.65 -25.85 18.96
N TRP A 650 -20.33 -24.56 18.83
CA TRP A 650 -19.18 -23.96 19.50
C TRP A 650 -19.49 -23.65 20.96
N ASN A 651 -18.48 -23.77 21.83
CA ASN A 651 -18.61 -23.45 23.25
C ASN A 651 -18.59 -21.93 23.54
N ASN A 652 -18.05 -21.15 22.61
CA ASN A 652 -17.87 -19.71 22.74
C ASN A 652 -18.51 -18.95 21.59
N ALA A 653 -19.13 -17.81 21.91
CA ALA A 653 -19.63 -16.84 20.95
C ALA A 653 -18.48 -16.03 20.31
N HIS A 654 -17.55 -16.71 19.65
CA HIS A 654 -16.36 -16.14 19.00
C HIS A 654 -16.50 -16.05 17.47
N LEU A 655 -17.68 -16.37 16.92
CA LEU A 655 -17.96 -16.23 15.50
C LEU A 655 -18.38 -14.80 15.17
N ILE A 656 -17.64 -14.15 14.27
CA ILE A 656 -17.98 -12.85 13.69
C ILE A 656 -18.91 -13.09 12.50
N GLY A 657 -20.20 -13.21 12.77
CA GLY A 657 -21.21 -13.33 11.73
C GLY A 657 -21.40 -12.00 11.00
N TYR A 658 -21.39 -12.02 9.66
CA TYR A 658 -21.60 -10.81 8.85
C TYR A 658 -22.48 -11.08 7.64
N ALA A 659 -23.17 -10.03 7.20
CA ALA A 659 -23.98 -10.03 5.97
C ALA A 659 -23.20 -9.46 4.78
N GLU A 660 -22.27 -8.56 5.02
CA GLU A 660 -21.41 -7.93 4.03
C GLU A 660 -19.98 -7.86 4.57
N SER A 661 -19.01 -8.09 3.69
CA SER A 661 -17.60 -7.75 3.87
C SER A 661 -17.09 -7.09 2.58
N HIS A 662 -15.80 -6.75 2.56
CA HIS A 662 -15.15 -6.28 1.34
C HIS A 662 -15.06 -7.33 0.21
N ASP A 663 -15.25 -8.62 0.48
CA ASP A 663 -15.07 -9.71 -0.50
C ASP A 663 -16.31 -10.03 -1.33
N GLU A 664 -17.51 -9.85 -0.80
CA GLU A 664 -18.73 -10.30 -1.48
C GLU A 664 -19.55 -9.17 -2.09
N GLU A 665 -20.51 -9.54 -2.93
CA GLU A 665 -21.41 -8.56 -3.52
C GLU A 665 -22.38 -7.98 -2.47
N ARG A 666 -22.67 -6.68 -2.62
CA ARG A 666 -23.47 -5.89 -1.68
C ARG A 666 -24.95 -6.25 -1.77
N LEU A 667 -25.58 -6.37 -0.60
CA LEU A 667 -26.98 -6.74 -0.44
C LEU A 667 -27.91 -5.74 -1.12
N ASN A 668 -27.68 -4.43 -0.95
CA ASN A 668 -28.61 -3.46 -1.53
C ASN A 668 -28.50 -3.40 -3.06
N TYR A 669 -27.30 -3.59 -3.61
CA TYR A 669 -27.10 -3.76 -5.05
C TYR A 669 -27.85 -5.01 -5.57
N LYS A 670 -27.74 -6.14 -4.86
CA LYS A 670 -28.46 -7.38 -5.19
C LYS A 670 -29.98 -7.22 -5.12
N ASN A 671 -30.50 -6.55 -4.10
CA ASN A 671 -31.94 -6.26 -3.97
C ASN A 671 -32.46 -5.45 -5.17
N ILE A 672 -31.78 -4.36 -5.53
CA ILE A 672 -32.18 -3.49 -6.64
C ILE A 672 -32.11 -4.25 -7.97
N SER A 673 -31.08 -5.06 -8.16
CA SER A 673 -30.83 -5.74 -9.44
C SER A 673 -31.71 -7.00 -9.62
N PHE A 674 -31.83 -7.80 -8.57
CA PHE A 674 -32.32 -9.19 -8.64
C PHE A 674 -33.43 -9.50 -7.62
N GLY A 675 -33.89 -8.51 -6.85
CA GLY A 675 -34.98 -8.67 -5.89
C GLY A 675 -36.25 -9.24 -6.50
N ASN A 676 -36.95 -10.05 -5.71
CA ASN A 676 -38.20 -10.69 -6.07
C ASN A 676 -39.35 -9.67 -6.09
N VAL A 677 -40.36 -9.95 -6.91
CA VAL A 677 -41.54 -9.09 -7.11
C VAL A 677 -42.80 -9.95 -7.03
N ASN A 678 -43.75 -9.53 -6.22
CA ASN A 678 -45.07 -10.17 -6.16
C ASN A 678 -46.17 -9.11 -6.03
N GLY A 679 -47.04 -9.05 -7.03
CA GLY A 679 -48.07 -8.02 -7.13
C GLY A 679 -47.48 -6.61 -7.04
N GLY A 680 -47.97 -5.81 -6.10
CA GLY A 680 -47.48 -4.44 -5.85
C GLY A 680 -46.19 -4.35 -5.02
N TYR A 681 -45.69 -5.46 -4.47
CA TYR A 681 -44.46 -5.45 -3.66
C TYR A 681 -43.24 -5.77 -4.53
N ASN A 682 -42.37 -4.78 -4.72
CA ASN A 682 -41.23 -4.86 -5.64
C ASN A 682 -39.93 -4.53 -4.90
N ILE A 683 -39.11 -5.55 -4.61
CA ILE A 683 -37.83 -5.36 -3.90
C ILE A 683 -36.80 -4.60 -4.76
N LYS A 684 -37.00 -4.51 -6.09
CA LYS A 684 -36.14 -3.73 -6.97
C LYS A 684 -36.34 -2.21 -6.85
N ASP A 685 -37.46 -1.77 -6.26
CA ASP A 685 -37.65 -0.37 -5.89
C ASP A 685 -36.69 -0.02 -4.74
N THR A 686 -35.99 1.12 -4.87
CA THR A 686 -34.96 1.53 -3.92
C THR A 686 -35.49 1.64 -2.49
N ASN A 687 -36.68 2.22 -2.29
CA ASN A 687 -37.21 2.40 -0.93
C ASN A 687 -37.60 1.05 -0.31
N THR A 688 -38.16 0.15 -1.12
CA THR A 688 -38.46 -1.22 -0.68
C THR A 688 -37.16 -1.97 -0.35
N ALA A 689 -36.13 -1.89 -1.20
CA ALA A 689 -34.81 -2.47 -0.97
C ALA A 689 -34.17 -1.97 0.33
N LEU A 690 -34.24 -0.66 0.61
CA LEU A 690 -33.73 -0.07 1.86
C LEU A 690 -34.47 -0.59 3.09
N ARG A 691 -35.80 -0.77 3.03
CA ARG A 691 -36.55 -1.42 4.13
C ARG A 691 -36.12 -2.87 4.36
N ARG A 692 -35.68 -3.59 3.32
CA ARG A 692 -35.07 -4.93 3.49
C ARG A 692 -33.74 -4.86 4.23
N GLN A 693 -32.93 -3.84 3.96
CA GLN A 693 -31.68 -3.62 4.70
C GLN A 693 -31.92 -3.29 6.18
N GLU A 694 -32.97 -2.53 6.51
CA GLU A 694 -33.36 -2.31 7.91
C GLU A 694 -33.66 -3.63 8.64
N MET A 695 -34.41 -4.53 7.99
CA MET A 695 -34.69 -5.86 8.55
C MET A 695 -33.42 -6.71 8.69
N VAL A 696 -32.49 -6.67 7.71
CA VAL A 696 -31.19 -7.36 7.84
C VAL A 696 -30.39 -6.80 9.02
N ALA A 697 -30.32 -5.48 9.16
CA ALA A 697 -29.66 -4.81 10.28
C ALA A 697 -30.22 -5.27 11.63
N ALA A 698 -31.55 -5.46 11.72
CA ALA A 698 -32.20 -5.97 12.92
C ALA A 698 -31.69 -7.35 13.33
N PHE A 699 -31.55 -8.27 12.38
CA PHE A 699 -31.03 -9.60 12.64
C PHE A 699 -29.52 -9.59 12.92
N VAL A 700 -28.71 -8.91 12.10
CA VAL A 700 -27.24 -8.88 12.25
C VAL A 700 -26.83 -8.30 13.60
N SER A 701 -27.28 -7.09 13.95
CA SER A 701 -26.95 -6.46 15.23
C SER A 701 -27.57 -7.17 16.43
N GLY A 702 -28.73 -7.81 16.24
CA GLY A 702 -29.44 -8.56 17.26
C GLY A 702 -28.77 -9.87 17.64
N MET A 703 -28.13 -10.57 16.71
CA MET A 703 -27.54 -11.88 16.97
C MET A 703 -26.42 -11.84 18.05
N PRO A 704 -26.40 -12.78 19.02
CA PRO A 704 -25.32 -12.88 20.00
C PRO A 704 -23.94 -13.14 19.37
N GLY A 705 -22.87 -12.76 20.06
CA GLY A 705 -21.48 -12.84 19.58
C GLY A 705 -21.06 -11.64 18.72
N PRO A 706 -19.78 -11.46 18.40
CA PRO A 706 -19.30 -10.29 17.68
C PRO A 706 -19.89 -10.18 16.27
N LYS A 707 -19.93 -8.96 15.72
CA LYS A 707 -20.53 -8.64 14.42
C LYS A 707 -19.66 -7.66 13.66
N MET A 708 -19.78 -7.68 12.34
CA MET A 708 -19.05 -6.81 11.43
C MET A 708 -20.02 -6.09 10.49
N ILE A 709 -19.70 -4.82 10.23
CA ILE A 709 -20.35 -3.94 9.26
C ILE A 709 -19.26 -3.51 8.28
N TRP A 710 -19.52 -3.69 6.99
CA TRP A 710 -18.66 -3.16 5.93
C TRP A 710 -19.10 -1.74 5.57
N GLN A 711 -18.12 -0.88 5.27
CA GLN A 711 -18.36 0.55 5.09
C GLN A 711 -19.50 0.89 4.09
N PHE A 712 -20.33 1.85 4.48
CA PHE A 712 -21.56 2.27 3.81
C PHE A 712 -22.69 1.23 3.71
N GLY A 713 -22.48 -0.03 4.13
CA GLY A 713 -23.54 -1.03 4.25
C GLY A 713 -24.67 -0.57 5.18
N GLU A 714 -24.32 0.18 6.24
CA GLU A 714 -25.24 0.81 7.18
C GLU A 714 -26.09 1.94 6.57
N LEU A 715 -25.84 2.31 5.31
CA LEU A 715 -26.60 3.27 4.52
C LEU A 715 -27.16 2.66 3.21
N GLY A 716 -27.09 1.32 3.08
CA GLY A 716 -27.59 0.57 1.93
C GLY A 716 -26.78 0.83 0.66
N TYR A 717 -25.45 0.72 0.73
CA TYR A 717 -24.59 0.96 -0.42
C TYR A 717 -24.94 0.03 -1.60
N ASP A 718 -25.22 0.64 -2.76
CA ASP A 718 -25.91 0.01 -3.89
C ASP A 718 -25.06 -0.04 -5.17
N TYR A 719 -23.76 0.19 -5.05
CA TYR A 719 -22.82 -0.04 -6.13
C TYR A 719 -22.36 -1.50 -6.11
N SER A 720 -22.16 -2.09 -7.29
CA SER A 720 -21.54 -3.42 -7.37
C SER A 720 -20.11 -3.38 -6.82
N ILE A 721 -19.67 -4.48 -6.22
CA ILE A 721 -18.26 -4.70 -5.90
C ILE A 721 -17.35 -4.71 -7.14
N ASN A 722 -17.93 -4.92 -8.32
CA ASN A 722 -17.26 -4.88 -9.62
C ASN A 722 -17.54 -3.58 -10.39
N TYR A 723 -17.94 -2.53 -9.69
CA TYR A 723 -18.15 -1.20 -10.29
C TYR A 723 -16.82 -0.59 -10.74
N CYS A 724 -16.78 -0.15 -11.99
CA CYS A 724 -15.65 0.50 -12.64
C CYS A 724 -15.73 2.03 -12.50
N THR A 725 -14.58 2.69 -12.49
CA THR A 725 -14.49 4.16 -12.45
C THR A 725 -15.18 4.87 -13.63
N ASN A 726 -15.33 4.18 -14.77
CA ASN A 726 -16.05 4.68 -15.95
C ASN A 726 -17.58 4.50 -15.88
N GLY A 727 -18.11 3.97 -14.76
CA GLY A 727 -19.54 3.76 -14.54
C GLY A 727 -20.09 2.40 -14.99
N THR A 728 -19.27 1.54 -15.60
CA THR A 728 -19.68 0.16 -15.99
C THR A 728 -19.48 -0.85 -14.85
N ILE A 729 -19.93 -2.09 -15.06
CA ILE A 729 -19.71 -3.20 -14.12
C ILE A 729 -18.93 -4.29 -14.84
N ASN A 730 -17.76 -4.63 -14.32
CA ASN A 730 -16.87 -5.64 -14.88
C ASN A 730 -16.04 -6.30 -13.78
N ASN A 731 -15.85 -7.63 -13.84
CA ASN A 731 -15.09 -8.37 -12.85
C ASN A 731 -13.63 -7.90 -12.69
N ASN A 732 -13.05 -7.28 -13.72
CA ASN A 732 -11.70 -6.71 -13.67
C ASN A 732 -11.63 -5.41 -12.85
N CYS A 733 -12.77 -4.80 -12.52
CA CYS A 733 -12.87 -3.56 -11.75
C CYS A 733 -13.06 -3.81 -10.25
N ARG A 734 -12.78 -5.02 -9.77
CA ARG A 734 -12.85 -5.37 -8.35
C ARG A 734 -12.07 -4.36 -7.50
N LEU A 735 -10.80 -4.12 -7.88
CA LEU A 735 -9.87 -3.26 -7.15
C LEU A 735 -10.02 -1.76 -7.45
N ASP A 736 -10.81 -1.38 -8.45
CA ASP A 736 -11.10 0.02 -8.78
C ASP A 736 -11.67 0.78 -7.58
N ASP A 737 -11.37 2.08 -7.50
CA ASP A 737 -11.93 2.99 -6.50
C ASP A 737 -13.47 2.97 -6.57
N LYS A 738 -14.12 2.77 -5.42
CA LYS A 738 -15.59 2.76 -5.32
C LYS A 738 -16.12 4.14 -4.92
N PRO A 739 -17.30 4.56 -5.41
CA PRO A 739 -17.84 5.89 -5.09
C PRO A 739 -18.05 6.12 -3.58
N ILE A 740 -17.44 7.18 -3.05
CA ILE A 740 -17.65 7.62 -1.67
C ILE A 740 -19.05 8.25 -1.53
N LYS A 741 -19.88 7.76 -0.60
CA LYS A 741 -21.32 8.11 -0.48
C LYS A 741 -21.75 8.64 0.87
N TRP A 742 -21.02 9.61 1.42
CA TRP A 742 -21.45 10.32 2.64
C TRP A 742 -22.77 11.08 2.48
N ASP A 743 -23.15 11.45 1.25
CA ASP A 743 -24.46 12.05 0.94
C ASP A 743 -25.63 11.11 1.29
N TYR A 744 -25.40 9.79 1.34
CA TYR A 744 -26.44 8.82 1.72
C TYR A 744 -26.96 9.03 3.13
N TYR A 745 -26.14 9.57 4.04
CA TYR A 745 -26.58 9.87 5.41
C TYR A 745 -27.67 10.95 5.48
N GLN A 746 -27.76 11.82 4.47
CA GLN A 746 -28.78 12.87 4.38
C GLN A 746 -30.11 12.35 3.83
N ASN A 747 -30.12 11.16 3.23
CA ASN A 747 -31.35 10.53 2.74
C ASN A 747 -32.09 9.86 3.91
N VAL A 748 -33.33 10.29 4.15
CA VAL A 748 -34.14 9.82 5.29
C VAL A 748 -34.33 8.29 5.30
N ASN A 749 -34.53 7.66 4.15
CA ASN A 749 -34.76 6.21 4.08
C ASN A 749 -33.46 5.41 4.27
N ARG A 750 -32.33 5.91 3.77
CA ARG A 750 -31.02 5.28 4.02
C ARG A 750 -30.60 5.44 5.48
N LYS A 751 -30.81 6.63 6.05
CA LYS A 751 -30.53 6.91 7.46
C LYS A 751 -31.35 6.02 8.41
N LYS A 752 -32.52 5.52 8.02
CA LYS A 752 -33.27 4.55 8.85
C LYS A 752 -32.49 3.26 9.10
N ILE A 753 -31.70 2.79 8.13
CA ILE A 753 -30.83 1.62 8.31
C ILE A 753 -29.79 1.93 9.40
N PHE A 754 -29.11 3.07 9.29
CA PHE A 754 -28.19 3.57 10.31
C PHE A 754 -28.88 3.67 11.69
N ASP A 755 -30.11 4.17 11.75
CA ASP A 755 -30.84 4.33 13.00
C ASP A 755 -31.21 2.97 13.64
N VAL A 756 -31.50 1.94 12.84
CA VAL A 756 -31.71 0.56 13.33
C VAL A 756 -30.41 -0.01 13.90
N TYR A 757 -29.31 0.07 13.15
CA TYR A 757 -27.98 -0.33 13.65
C TYR A 757 -27.63 0.40 14.95
N SER A 758 -27.73 1.73 14.95
CA SER A 758 -27.42 2.60 16.09
C SER A 758 -28.22 2.23 17.33
N LYS A 759 -29.55 2.08 17.21
CA LYS A 759 -30.41 1.69 18.35
C LYS A 759 -30.05 0.31 18.89
N LEU A 760 -29.83 -0.68 18.03
CA LEU A 760 -29.54 -2.04 18.47
C LEU A 760 -28.13 -2.19 19.03
N ASN A 761 -27.15 -1.50 18.43
CA ASN A 761 -25.80 -1.46 18.96
C ASN A 761 -25.77 -0.71 20.30
N ALA A 762 -26.60 0.33 20.49
CA ALA A 762 -26.78 0.97 21.80
C ALA A 762 -27.36 -0.01 22.84
N LEU A 763 -28.39 -0.78 22.48
CA LEU A 763 -28.97 -1.82 23.36
C LEU A 763 -27.91 -2.87 23.74
N ARG A 764 -27.15 -3.32 22.75
CA ARG A 764 -26.08 -4.31 22.87
C ARG A 764 -24.90 -3.85 23.72
N ASN A 765 -24.52 -2.59 23.59
CA ASN A 765 -23.40 -2.01 24.32
C ASN A 765 -23.81 -1.49 25.70
N PHE A 766 -25.11 -1.44 26.00
CA PHE A 766 -25.58 -0.96 27.30
C PHE A 766 -25.17 -1.93 28.42
N PRO A 767 -24.42 -1.48 29.45
CA PRO A 767 -23.82 -2.39 30.43
C PRO A 767 -24.79 -3.39 31.06
N THR A 768 -26.00 -2.93 31.43
CA THR A 768 -27.05 -3.76 32.04
C THR A 768 -27.57 -4.87 31.11
N TYR A 769 -27.52 -4.67 29.80
CA TYR A 769 -28.12 -5.56 28.80
C TYR A 769 -27.10 -6.31 27.95
N SER A 770 -25.84 -5.87 27.96
CA SER A 770 -24.75 -6.44 27.16
C SER A 770 -24.55 -7.94 27.34
N SER A 771 -24.84 -8.48 28.53
CA SER A 771 -24.78 -9.92 28.79
C SER A 771 -25.70 -10.72 27.87
N ALA A 772 -26.90 -10.22 27.56
CA ALA A 772 -27.86 -10.86 26.66
C ALA A 772 -27.32 -11.04 25.23
N PHE A 773 -26.32 -10.27 24.81
CA PHE A 773 -25.70 -10.37 23.48
C PHE A 773 -24.37 -11.14 23.48
N THR A 774 -23.89 -11.55 24.65
CA THR A 774 -22.65 -12.34 24.81
C THR A 774 -22.89 -13.76 25.31
N VAL A 775 -24.14 -14.09 25.66
CA VAL A 775 -24.56 -15.47 25.92
C VAL A 775 -24.33 -16.34 24.70
N ASN A 776 -23.95 -17.59 24.93
CA ASN A 776 -23.88 -18.61 23.91
C ASN A 776 -25.14 -19.49 23.94
N SER A 777 -26.31 -18.84 23.93
CA SER A 777 -27.62 -19.49 23.97
C SER A 777 -28.60 -18.69 23.13
N VAL A 778 -29.11 -19.30 22.06
CA VAL A 778 -30.05 -18.67 21.13
C VAL A 778 -30.92 -19.74 20.50
N THR A 779 -32.22 -19.47 20.39
CA THR A 779 -33.16 -20.27 19.60
C THR A 779 -33.45 -19.51 18.32
N ALA A 780 -33.33 -20.17 17.17
CA ALA A 780 -33.48 -19.53 15.87
C ALA A 780 -34.31 -20.40 14.93
N SER A 781 -35.19 -19.78 14.16
CA SER A 781 -35.86 -20.38 13.00
C SER A 781 -35.59 -19.47 11.82
N LEU A 782 -34.56 -19.79 11.04
CA LEU A 782 -33.99 -18.90 10.02
C LEU A 782 -34.05 -19.47 8.60
N SER A 783 -34.53 -20.69 8.42
CA SER A 783 -34.79 -21.28 7.09
C SER A 783 -36.07 -20.74 6.43
N PRO A 784 -37.23 -20.64 7.11
CA PRO A 784 -38.48 -20.18 6.49
C PRO A 784 -38.43 -18.70 6.05
N SER A 785 -39.43 -18.26 5.28
CA SER A 785 -39.59 -16.85 4.90
C SER A 785 -39.94 -15.95 6.09
N ILE A 786 -40.69 -16.46 7.06
CA ILE A 786 -40.79 -15.82 8.37
C ILE A 786 -39.61 -16.31 9.20
N LYS A 787 -38.71 -15.39 9.54
CA LYS A 787 -37.53 -15.70 10.33
C LYS A 787 -37.71 -15.16 11.73
N GLN A 788 -37.29 -15.91 12.74
CA GLN A 788 -37.34 -15.50 14.15
C GLN A 788 -36.11 -15.92 14.94
N LEU A 789 -35.71 -15.07 15.88
CA LEU A 789 -34.54 -15.23 16.75
C LEU A 789 -34.91 -14.87 18.18
N HIS A 790 -34.62 -15.75 19.14
CA HIS A 790 -34.94 -15.54 20.55
C HIS A 790 -33.72 -15.85 21.42
N PHE A 791 -33.32 -14.89 22.25
CA PHE A 791 -32.12 -15.00 23.08
C PHE A 791 -32.23 -14.08 24.30
N GLY A 792 -31.28 -14.20 25.21
CA GLY A 792 -31.14 -13.31 26.35
C GLY A 792 -30.96 -14.05 27.67
N ASP A 793 -31.08 -13.30 28.76
CA ASP A 793 -30.86 -13.76 30.12
C ASP A 793 -31.91 -13.15 31.07
N ALA A 794 -31.64 -13.14 32.38
CA ALA A 794 -32.54 -12.54 33.36
C ALA A 794 -32.61 -10.99 33.28
N ASN A 795 -31.59 -10.35 32.71
CA ASN A 795 -31.51 -8.90 32.57
C ASN A 795 -32.28 -8.41 31.34
N LEU A 796 -32.27 -9.16 30.24
CA LEU A 796 -33.04 -8.84 29.05
C LEU A 796 -33.29 -10.10 28.22
N LYS A 797 -34.54 -10.29 27.80
CA LYS A 797 -34.91 -11.24 26.76
C LYS A 797 -35.32 -10.51 25.50
N VAL A 798 -34.91 -11.04 24.36
CA VAL A 798 -35.12 -10.42 23.06
C VAL A 798 -35.77 -11.43 22.11
N VAL A 799 -36.77 -10.98 21.37
CA VAL A 799 -37.40 -11.70 20.26
C VAL A 799 -37.35 -10.83 19.02
N ILE A 800 -36.70 -11.31 17.97
CA ILE A 800 -36.64 -10.65 16.66
C ILE A 800 -37.46 -11.49 15.69
N VAL A 801 -38.34 -10.86 14.93
CA VAL A 801 -39.13 -11.51 13.88
C VAL A 801 -39.15 -10.64 12.64
N GLY A 802 -39.08 -11.26 11.46
CA GLY A 802 -39.17 -10.55 10.18
C GLY A 802 -39.76 -11.41 9.06
N ASN A 803 -40.54 -10.77 8.19
CA ASN A 803 -41.06 -11.39 6.97
C ASN A 803 -40.12 -11.14 5.79
N PHE A 804 -39.23 -12.10 5.56
CA PHE A 804 -38.35 -12.14 4.39
C PHE A 804 -39.06 -12.61 3.11
N GLY A 805 -40.34 -12.99 3.16
CA GLY A 805 -41.13 -13.28 1.95
C GLY A 805 -41.57 -12.04 1.19
N VAL A 806 -42.24 -12.28 0.06
CA VAL A 806 -42.91 -11.26 -0.78
C VAL A 806 -44.44 -11.30 -0.66
N SER A 807 -44.96 -12.04 0.31
CA SER A 807 -46.41 -12.17 0.58
C SER A 807 -46.71 -11.96 2.06
N ALA A 808 -47.86 -11.35 2.37
CA ALA A 808 -48.34 -11.24 3.74
C ALA A 808 -48.66 -12.64 4.29
N THR A 809 -48.20 -12.93 5.51
CA THR A 809 -48.27 -14.27 6.09
C THR A 809 -48.68 -14.18 7.55
N GLY A 810 -49.70 -14.96 7.94
CA GLY A 810 -50.02 -15.23 9.34
C GLY A 810 -49.06 -16.26 9.92
N THR A 811 -48.52 -16.01 11.10
CA THR A 811 -47.52 -16.87 11.74
C THR A 811 -47.71 -16.91 13.26
N SER A 812 -47.12 -17.90 13.93
CA SER A 812 -47.02 -17.94 15.39
C SER A 812 -45.59 -17.65 15.80
N VAL A 813 -45.37 -16.58 16.56
CA VAL A 813 -44.08 -16.19 17.11
C VAL A 813 -43.95 -16.70 18.53
N THR A 814 -42.85 -17.36 18.85
CA THR A 814 -42.64 -17.95 20.17
C THR A 814 -41.91 -16.97 21.09
N PHE A 815 -42.61 -16.52 22.13
CA PHE A 815 -42.06 -15.67 23.20
C PHE A 815 -41.63 -16.51 24.42
N PRO A 816 -40.48 -16.21 25.05
CA PRO A 816 -40.01 -16.94 26.23
C PRO A 816 -40.93 -16.86 27.47
N ASN A 817 -41.76 -15.83 27.56
CA ASN A 817 -42.72 -15.65 28.65
C ASN A 817 -43.91 -14.78 28.20
N THR A 818 -45.03 -14.94 28.90
CA THR A 818 -46.19 -14.05 28.79
C THR A 818 -45.91 -12.69 29.44
N GLY A 819 -46.80 -11.73 29.19
CA GLY A 819 -46.73 -10.37 29.72
C GLY A 819 -46.55 -9.31 28.63
N THR A 820 -46.26 -8.08 29.06
CA THR A 820 -46.02 -6.95 28.15
C THR A 820 -44.64 -7.04 27.53
N TRP A 821 -44.58 -7.01 26.21
CA TRP A 821 -43.35 -6.90 25.43
C TRP A 821 -43.29 -5.57 24.70
N TYR A 822 -42.10 -5.00 24.59
CA TYR A 822 -41.85 -3.68 24.05
C TYR A 822 -41.16 -3.80 22.70
N ASP A 823 -41.78 -3.27 21.64
CA ASP A 823 -41.11 -3.07 20.36
C ASP A 823 -40.09 -1.96 20.52
N TYR A 824 -38.82 -2.37 20.61
CA TYR A 824 -37.69 -1.50 20.90
C TYR A 824 -37.44 -0.48 19.77
N LEU A 825 -37.76 -0.82 18.52
CA LEU A 825 -37.46 0.06 17.38
C LEU A 825 -38.55 1.11 17.18
N ASN A 826 -39.82 0.76 17.40
CA ASN A 826 -40.98 1.62 17.14
C ASN A 826 -41.63 2.23 18.39
N ASN A 827 -41.17 1.89 19.60
CA ASN A 827 -41.73 2.37 20.87
C ASN A 827 -43.21 2.03 21.09
N THR A 828 -43.63 0.86 20.62
CA THR A 828 -44.98 0.31 20.87
C THR A 828 -44.89 -0.90 21.79
N THR A 829 -46.03 -1.43 22.21
CA THR A 829 -46.09 -2.61 23.09
C THR A 829 -47.12 -3.60 22.60
N ILE A 830 -46.86 -4.88 22.86
CA ILE A 830 -47.82 -5.96 22.71
C ILE A 830 -48.03 -6.67 24.05
N ASN A 831 -49.21 -7.25 24.27
CA ASN A 831 -49.47 -8.08 25.43
C ASN A 831 -49.55 -9.56 25.01
N VAL A 832 -48.55 -10.34 25.41
CA VAL A 832 -48.42 -11.76 25.08
C VAL A 832 -49.13 -12.58 26.16
N THR A 833 -50.28 -13.15 25.83
CA THR A 833 -51.09 -13.97 26.76
C THR A 833 -50.80 -15.48 26.63
N ASN A 834 -50.23 -15.91 25.50
CA ASN A 834 -49.75 -17.26 25.24
C ASN A 834 -48.34 -17.14 24.62
N THR A 835 -47.40 -17.98 25.05
CA THR A 835 -46.02 -18.00 24.52
C THR A 835 -45.98 -18.27 23.02
N ALA A 836 -46.94 -19.00 22.46
CA ALA A 836 -47.19 -19.04 21.02
C ALA A 836 -48.15 -17.89 20.64
N HIS A 837 -47.60 -16.75 20.20
CA HIS A 837 -48.37 -15.55 19.89
C HIS A 837 -48.62 -15.43 18.39
N GLY A 838 -49.89 -15.41 17.98
CA GLY A 838 -50.28 -15.22 16.58
C GLY A 838 -50.00 -13.79 16.10
N MET A 839 -49.32 -13.65 14.97
CA MET A 839 -49.00 -12.39 14.32
C MET A 839 -49.32 -12.44 12.83
N PHE A 840 -49.67 -11.30 12.25
CA PHE A 840 -49.81 -11.14 10.80
C PHE A 840 -48.76 -10.15 10.31
N LEU A 841 -47.88 -10.58 9.40
CA LEU A 841 -46.73 -9.79 8.95
C LEU A 841 -46.85 -9.52 7.44
N ALA A 842 -46.87 -8.24 7.05
CA ALA A 842 -46.74 -7.86 5.65
C ALA A 842 -45.30 -8.13 5.14
N PRO A 843 -45.08 -8.20 3.81
CA PRO A 843 -43.73 -8.36 3.27
C PRO A 843 -42.80 -7.24 3.75
N GLY A 844 -41.64 -7.60 4.30
CA GLY A 844 -40.66 -6.64 4.83
C GLY A 844 -40.99 -6.07 6.21
N ASP A 845 -42.08 -6.48 6.86
CA ASP A 845 -42.29 -6.15 8.28
C ASP A 845 -41.25 -6.85 9.15
N TYR A 846 -40.74 -6.13 10.15
CA TYR A 846 -39.80 -6.65 11.13
C TYR A 846 -40.00 -5.97 12.49
N PHE A 847 -39.72 -6.69 13.56
CA PHE A 847 -39.90 -6.23 14.94
C PHE A 847 -38.79 -6.76 15.84
N VAL A 848 -38.36 -5.94 16.80
CA VAL A 848 -37.44 -6.32 17.87
C VAL A 848 -38.13 -6.10 19.20
N TYR A 849 -38.61 -7.18 19.81
CA TYR A 849 -39.29 -7.15 21.09
C TYR A 849 -38.34 -7.41 22.23
N THR A 850 -38.52 -6.66 23.31
CA THR A 850 -37.81 -6.81 24.59
C THR A 850 -38.80 -7.03 25.72
N ASP A 851 -38.46 -7.86 26.71
CA ASP A 851 -39.33 -8.14 27.87
C ASP A 851 -39.32 -7.01 28.93
N LYS A 852 -38.54 -5.96 28.67
CA LYS A 852 -38.41 -4.75 29.49
C LYS A 852 -38.44 -3.53 28.60
N ASN A 853 -38.84 -2.37 29.15
CA ASN A 853 -38.79 -1.11 28.42
C ASN A 853 -37.34 -0.58 28.32
N ALA A 854 -36.50 -1.29 27.56
CA ALA A 854 -35.08 -0.99 27.43
C ALA A 854 -34.84 0.41 26.84
N ASN A 855 -35.71 0.87 25.94
CA ASN A 855 -35.56 2.20 25.34
C ASN A 855 -35.74 3.30 26.39
N ALA A 856 -36.74 3.20 27.28
CA ALA A 856 -36.90 4.16 28.37
C ALA A 856 -35.68 4.16 29.31
N VAL A 857 -35.11 2.99 29.63
CA VAL A 857 -33.93 2.88 30.49
C VAL A 857 -32.71 3.54 29.84
N ILE A 858 -32.45 3.25 28.56
CA ILE A 858 -31.30 3.80 27.82
C ILE A 858 -31.43 5.32 27.66
N LEU A 859 -32.63 5.83 27.36
CA LEU A 859 -32.89 7.27 27.25
C LEU A 859 -32.79 7.99 28.60
N ASN A 860 -33.27 7.37 29.69
CA ASN A 860 -33.30 7.97 31.03
C ASN A 860 -31.97 7.84 31.79
N ALA A 861 -31.07 6.95 31.37
CA ALA A 861 -29.73 6.84 31.94
C ALA A 861 -28.91 8.13 31.77
N GLY A 862 -29.37 9.07 30.92
CA GLY A 862 -28.60 10.21 30.48
C GLY A 862 -27.38 9.74 29.66
N PRO A 863 -26.65 10.65 29.01
CA PRO A 863 -25.34 10.28 28.49
C PRO A 863 -24.48 9.79 29.67
N VAL A 864 -23.95 8.58 29.57
CA VAL A 864 -22.89 8.08 30.47
C VAL A 864 -21.85 9.20 30.61
N PRO A 865 -21.48 9.64 31.83
CA PRO A 865 -20.55 10.74 31.98
C PRO A 865 -19.17 10.32 31.45
N THR A 866 -18.83 10.83 30.26
CA THR A 866 -17.46 11.02 29.78
C THR A 866 -17.41 12.27 28.89
N PRO A 867 -16.30 13.02 28.89
CA PRO A 867 -16.29 14.46 28.67
C PRO A 867 -16.35 14.85 27.19
N ILE A 868 -17.51 14.76 26.55
CA ILE A 868 -17.78 15.58 25.36
C ILE A 868 -19.28 15.79 25.21
N THR A 869 -19.73 16.97 25.61
CA THR A 869 -21.02 17.51 25.18
C THR A 869 -21.02 17.56 23.65
N PRO A 870 -22.01 16.97 22.96
CA PRO A 870 -22.16 17.17 21.52
C PRO A 870 -22.42 18.66 21.29
N ILE A 871 -21.51 19.33 20.59
CA ILE A 871 -21.66 20.74 20.26
C ILE A 871 -22.81 20.86 19.26
N ARG A 872 -23.83 21.61 19.65
CA ARG A 872 -24.89 22.02 18.73
C ARG A 872 -24.42 23.30 18.03
N VAL A 873 -24.82 23.48 16.78
CA VAL A 873 -24.58 24.71 15.99
C VAL A 873 -25.07 25.98 16.72
N THR A 874 -25.98 25.82 17.70
CA THR A 874 -26.50 26.90 18.56
C THR A 874 -25.52 27.45 19.58
N ASP A 875 -24.38 26.81 19.83
CA ASP A 875 -23.45 27.22 20.90
C ASP A 875 -22.38 28.22 20.43
N LEU A 876 -22.21 28.38 19.11
CA LEU A 876 -21.34 29.42 18.52
C LEU A 876 -22.10 30.76 18.53
N GLN A 877 -21.91 31.52 19.61
CA GLN A 877 -22.45 32.87 19.72
C GLN A 877 -21.51 33.86 19.04
N LEU A 878 -22.07 34.83 18.30
CA LEU A 878 -21.32 35.90 17.65
C LEU A 878 -22.07 37.21 17.87
N THR A 879 -21.38 38.20 18.45
CA THR A 879 -21.90 39.57 18.59
C THR A 879 -20.84 40.56 18.13
N VAL A 880 -21.28 41.66 17.52
CA VAL A 880 -20.39 42.71 17.02
C VAL A 880 -20.91 44.06 17.51
N GLY A 881 -20.05 44.84 18.16
CA GLY A 881 -20.42 46.14 18.72
C GLY A 881 -19.25 47.15 18.70
N PRO A 882 -19.51 48.45 18.51
CA PRO A 882 -20.83 49.05 18.24
C PRO A 882 -21.35 48.71 16.83
N ASN A 883 -22.68 48.71 16.65
CA ASN A 883 -23.34 48.56 15.37
C ASN A 883 -24.46 49.62 15.29
N PRO A 884 -24.35 50.67 14.45
CA PRO A 884 -23.39 50.83 13.35
C PRO A 884 -21.93 51.08 13.78
N ILE A 885 -20.99 50.62 12.95
CA ILE A 885 -19.54 50.74 13.11
C ILE A 885 -19.08 52.04 12.43
N ARG A 886 -18.49 52.97 13.20
CA ARG A 886 -17.95 54.25 12.69
C ARG A 886 -16.44 54.25 12.44
N ALA A 887 -15.67 53.57 13.27
CA ALA A 887 -14.20 53.55 13.17
C ALA A 887 -13.64 52.19 13.58
N SER A 888 -14.17 51.59 14.64
CA SER A 888 -13.75 50.27 15.09
C SER A 888 -14.92 49.49 15.68
N ALA A 889 -14.82 48.17 15.66
CA ALA A 889 -15.76 47.29 16.31
C ALA A 889 -15.04 46.14 17.02
N THR A 890 -15.70 45.65 18.05
CA THR A 890 -15.31 44.45 18.79
C THR A 890 -16.22 43.31 18.37
N ILE A 891 -15.61 42.24 17.87
CA ILE A 891 -16.24 40.97 17.56
C ILE A 891 -16.04 40.07 18.77
N ASN A 892 -17.12 39.75 19.48
CA ASN A 892 -17.11 38.75 20.54
C ASN A 892 -17.74 37.46 20.03
N TYR A 893 -17.04 36.34 20.21
CA TYR A 893 -17.55 35.03 19.83
C TYR A 893 -17.17 33.98 20.85
N ASP A 894 -18.09 33.07 21.17
CA ASP A 894 -17.82 31.98 22.11
C ASP A 894 -17.53 30.70 21.34
N LEU A 895 -16.32 30.17 21.48
CA LEU A 895 -15.91 28.97 20.78
C LEU A 895 -16.30 27.74 21.59
N PRO A 896 -17.16 26.85 21.05
CA PRO A 896 -17.53 25.63 21.76
C PRO A 896 -16.38 24.58 21.76
N VAL A 897 -15.42 24.70 20.84
CA VAL A 897 -14.17 23.89 20.74
C VAL A 897 -12.98 24.76 20.42
N SER A 898 -11.78 24.32 20.83
CA SER A 898 -10.53 24.85 20.30
C SER A 898 -10.39 24.45 18.82
N GLY A 899 -9.92 25.35 17.97
CA GLY A 899 -9.80 25.06 16.54
C GLY A 899 -9.26 26.22 15.74
N MET A 900 -9.08 25.98 14.45
CA MET A 900 -8.72 27.03 13.50
C MET A 900 -9.92 27.94 13.26
N VAL A 901 -9.79 29.20 13.67
CA VAL A 901 -10.83 30.22 13.51
C VAL A 901 -10.50 31.11 12.33
N LYS A 902 -11.49 31.34 11.47
CA LYS A 902 -11.45 32.35 10.42
C LYS A 902 -12.55 33.39 10.67
N LEU A 903 -12.16 34.65 10.85
CA LEU A 903 -13.08 35.80 10.87
C LEU A 903 -13.01 36.50 9.52
N SER A 904 -14.16 36.69 8.88
CA SER A 904 -14.27 37.36 7.59
C SER A 904 -15.40 38.37 7.60
N MET A 905 -15.23 39.45 6.83
CA MET A 905 -16.32 40.35 6.47
C MET A 905 -16.79 39.98 5.06
N VAL A 906 -18.09 39.74 4.91
CA VAL A 906 -18.71 39.39 3.63
C VAL A 906 -19.82 40.39 3.29
N ASP A 907 -20.07 40.60 2.00
CA ASP A 907 -21.24 41.37 1.55
C ASP A 907 -22.54 40.53 1.65
N ILE A 908 -23.68 41.15 1.35
CA ILE A 908 -24.98 40.48 1.40
C ILE A 908 -25.14 39.34 0.38
N ASN A 909 -24.27 39.26 -0.62
CA ASN A 909 -24.23 38.18 -1.62
C ASN A 909 -23.25 37.06 -1.21
N GLY A 910 -22.63 37.16 -0.02
CA GLY A 910 -21.69 36.18 0.50
C GLY A 910 -20.26 36.31 -0.03
N LYS A 911 -19.94 37.36 -0.80
CA LYS A 911 -18.58 37.60 -1.28
C LYS A 911 -17.69 38.07 -0.13
N VAL A 912 -16.53 37.44 0.04
CA VAL A 912 -15.54 37.87 1.05
C VAL A 912 -14.94 39.21 0.65
N MET A 913 -15.20 40.21 1.47
CA MET A 913 -14.72 41.57 1.29
C MET A 913 -13.38 41.76 2.02
N ALA A 914 -13.21 41.16 3.21
CA ALA A 914 -11.96 41.17 3.96
C ALA A 914 -11.81 39.93 4.85
N ASN A 915 -10.58 39.44 5.01
CA ASN A 915 -10.25 38.47 6.06
C ASN A 915 -9.72 39.26 7.27
N LEU A 916 -10.41 39.15 8.40
CA LEU A 916 -10.09 39.91 9.61
C LEU A 916 -9.09 39.15 10.50
N PHE A 917 -9.25 37.83 10.60
CA PHE A 917 -8.38 36.97 11.39
C PHE A 917 -8.37 35.55 10.82
N SER A 918 -7.23 34.88 10.93
CA SER A 918 -7.09 33.45 10.69
C SER A 918 -6.05 32.88 11.65
N GLY A 919 -6.42 31.89 12.46
CA GLY A 919 -5.49 31.25 13.38
C GLY A 919 -6.17 30.37 14.41
N PHE A 920 -5.37 29.55 15.10
CA PHE A 920 -5.87 28.68 16.16
C PHE A 920 -6.33 29.48 17.38
N LYS A 921 -7.47 29.11 17.95
CA LYS A 921 -7.97 29.66 19.22
C LYS A 921 -8.45 28.53 20.12
N SER A 922 -8.22 28.70 21.42
CA SER A 922 -8.73 27.80 22.45
C SER A 922 -10.24 27.95 22.64
N ARG A 923 -10.92 26.90 23.08
CA ARG A 923 -12.33 26.92 23.50
C ARG A 923 -12.60 28.08 24.48
N GLY A 924 -13.79 28.66 24.40
CA GLY A 924 -14.30 29.72 25.27
C GLY A 924 -14.44 31.06 24.57
N LYS A 925 -14.77 32.09 25.36
CA LYS A 925 -15.00 33.45 24.86
C LYS A 925 -13.73 34.03 24.25
N GLN A 926 -13.85 34.40 22.98
CA GLN A 926 -12.84 35.10 22.22
C GLN A 926 -13.30 36.51 21.89
N GLN A 927 -12.34 37.39 21.74
CA GLN A 927 -12.55 38.77 21.35
C GLN A 927 -11.56 39.14 20.25
N PHE A 928 -12.05 39.82 19.22
CA PHE A 928 -11.23 40.39 18.16
C PHE A 928 -11.66 41.84 17.91
N GLN A 929 -10.71 42.76 18.02
CA GLN A 929 -10.94 44.17 17.68
C GLN A 929 -10.45 44.43 16.26
N PHE A 930 -11.27 45.12 15.47
CA PHE A 930 -10.84 45.57 14.15
C PHE A 930 -11.19 47.05 13.92
N ASN A 931 -10.35 47.71 13.12
CA ASN A 931 -10.52 49.09 12.71
C ASN A 931 -10.86 49.14 11.21
N THR A 932 -11.84 49.95 10.82
CA THR A 932 -12.26 50.13 9.43
C THR A 932 -11.15 50.76 8.58
N SER A 933 -10.17 51.44 9.16
CA SER A 933 -8.99 51.97 8.47
C SER A 933 -8.06 50.88 7.90
N ASN A 934 -8.07 49.68 8.49
CA ASN A 934 -7.20 48.56 8.10
C ASN A 934 -7.86 47.63 7.09
N ILE A 935 -9.10 47.94 6.71
CA ILE A 935 -9.86 47.21 5.72
C ILE A 935 -9.51 47.81 4.35
N ASN A 936 -9.03 46.96 3.45
CA ASN A 936 -8.49 47.31 2.13
C ASN A 936 -9.38 48.36 1.41
N ALA A 937 -8.77 49.34 0.73
CA ALA A 937 -9.40 50.57 0.18
C ALA A 937 -10.51 50.36 -0.90
N ARG A 938 -10.99 49.13 -1.09
CA ARG A 938 -12.03 48.74 -2.06
C ARG A 938 -13.39 48.41 -1.42
N ILE A 939 -13.54 48.62 -0.11
CA ILE A 939 -14.82 48.38 0.59
C ILE A 939 -15.55 49.72 0.72
N PRO A 940 -16.80 49.85 0.22
CA PRO A 940 -17.60 51.05 0.42
C PRO A 940 -17.68 51.40 1.90
N LEU A 941 -17.34 52.64 2.26
CA LEU A 941 -17.27 53.07 3.66
C LEU A 941 -18.63 53.12 4.36
N ASN A 942 -19.73 53.06 3.61
CA ASN A 942 -21.09 53.05 4.13
C ASN A 942 -21.87 51.87 3.51
N GLY A 943 -22.39 50.96 4.33
CA GLY A 943 -23.14 49.80 3.84
C GLY A 943 -23.48 48.74 4.88
N LEU A 944 -24.35 47.81 4.48
CA LEU A 944 -24.70 46.61 5.26
C LEU A 944 -23.79 45.44 4.88
N TYR A 945 -23.17 44.82 5.88
CA TYR A 945 -22.26 43.68 5.75
C TYR A 945 -22.61 42.58 6.75
N LEU A 946 -22.00 41.41 6.57
CA LEU A 946 -22.01 40.34 7.57
C LEU A 946 -20.58 40.11 8.07
N ILE A 947 -20.42 40.00 9.39
CA ILE A 947 -19.24 39.39 9.99
C ILE A 947 -19.52 37.89 10.12
N GLN A 948 -18.63 37.07 9.58
CA GLN A 948 -18.68 35.62 9.66
C GLN A 948 -17.54 35.10 10.54
N VAL A 949 -17.87 34.24 11.49
CA VAL A 949 -16.91 33.37 12.18
C VAL A 949 -17.06 31.95 11.68
N GLU A 950 -15.94 31.33 11.32
CA GLU A 950 -15.86 29.93 10.92
C GLU A 950 -14.85 29.20 11.81
N VAL A 951 -15.25 28.05 12.36
CA VAL A 951 -14.37 27.17 13.15
C VAL A 951 -14.70 25.72 12.84
N ASN A 952 -13.71 24.94 12.39
CA ASN A 952 -13.85 23.52 12.05
C ASN A 952 -15.11 23.24 11.19
N GLY A 953 -15.39 24.08 10.19
CA GLY A 953 -16.54 23.97 9.28
C GLY A 953 -17.87 24.56 9.79
N PHE A 954 -17.99 24.89 11.07
CA PHE A 954 -19.16 25.57 11.63
C PHE A 954 -19.10 27.08 11.35
N LYS A 955 -20.19 27.66 10.86
CA LYS A 955 -20.28 29.09 10.52
C LYS A 955 -21.38 29.76 11.34
N GLN A 956 -21.09 30.97 11.83
CA GLN A 956 -22.07 31.88 12.39
C GLN A 956 -21.87 33.27 11.80
N THR A 957 -22.96 34.02 11.57
CA THR A 957 -22.91 35.37 10.99
C THR A 957 -23.64 36.41 11.85
N ALA A 958 -23.15 37.64 11.83
CA ALA A 958 -23.78 38.79 12.47
C ALA A 958 -23.86 39.96 11.47
N LYS A 959 -25.07 40.53 11.32
CA LYS A 959 -25.31 41.71 10.48
C LYS A 959 -24.69 42.95 11.11
N VAL A 960 -23.93 43.72 10.33
CA VAL A 960 -23.32 44.98 10.76
C VAL A 960 -23.53 46.07 9.72
N ILE A 961 -23.78 47.29 10.17
CA ILE A 961 -23.79 48.48 9.34
C ILE A 961 -22.47 49.20 9.57
N ILE A 962 -21.74 49.51 8.51
CA ILE A 962 -20.62 50.46 8.58
C ILE A 962 -21.17 51.82 8.14
N ALA A 963 -20.97 52.83 8.97
CA ALA A 963 -21.38 54.20 8.72
C ALA A 963 -20.28 55.12 9.22
N ASN A 964 -19.38 55.55 8.33
CA ASN A 964 -18.32 56.49 8.68
C ASN A 964 -18.87 57.89 8.95
#